data_AF-A0AAD6TYG6-F1
#
_entry.id   AF-A0AAD6TYG6-F1
#
_cell.length_a   1.000
_cell.length_b   1.000
_cell.length_c   1.000
_cell.angle_alpha   90.00
_cell.angle_beta   90.00
_cell.angle_gamma   90.00
#
_symmetry.space_group_name_H-M   'P 1'
#
loop_
_entity.id
_entity.type
_entity.pdbx_description
1 polymer ?
#
loop_
_entity_poly.entity_id
_entity_poly.type
_entity_poly.pdbx_seq_one_letter_code
_entity_poly.pdbx_strand_id
1 'polypeptide(L)'
;MALLIPRISVAQAATLINILIAALQYTLALALAALLVYCIPAVNPALAWNVIGRRLHASPWATLLRAETVRGTGARVALFAYLSLATTLLVAVAGVVMPLGLSSGPMLQAPLKGVPAAFVADASPLGLATSPRQPMYGRVCGGFRPVACPGNAVNTTVIPQAIVDQFNASAHGPFGMQFRRYYNGTAGYHYPMSVPQFTMTESLILRNGIFAVEGLIVDLDNPGVGLWNHTMPSGVAHGGVWSEDLLWLEPVTSCVDTNLTIDYTLAGTYLTYQVEKYNLTDRGGFYNLTHEYPTFNRDGQNLNLGEHAYKGAVLSNFYTMRAFNNMTRNASHPGRALPVNSSTTHFFAGKLQPLSMLYMGQVDAGGNLSFSGANLQTACVGYGGQDIANISNVAVHCGLFLGPPQRTDGGDARLPADNSTWTQRMFACASATRARMQRVEFASNGTMDLAALRIARSDIATPVLWGMEKSDILLSDVDLLWGRVPDAHERAASLWTTRSDVFYVPAGATDIWGVTTGGMAGVLPAMAWTTLENPLSQVDYSGVTNFALLRKFQSMLLRDPLGGAAQIKNLMWTDLMANNVMGSDSRTSLLVGENVPSVSYDLRYAIPALLLILLWLPSVIGAAFVLLTGLLKISYLRYLLSHTSAGRIALGDSALRPVHQQYMAPATPMAGATRGDDETRWAKGAGRVPVWVEQGEDGYGHGKERDFAAVATHER
;
A
#
# COMPACT_ATOMS: atom_id res chain seq x y z
N MET A 1 -20.70 -18.86 2.95
CA MET A 1 -19.86 -18.69 4.15
C MET A 1 -18.57 -19.42 3.85
N ALA A 2 -17.45 -18.70 3.73
CA ALA A 2 -16.18 -19.26 3.26
C ALA A 2 -15.23 -19.44 4.45
N LEU A 3 -14.62 -20.62 4.56
CA LEU A 3 -13.59 -20.90 5.55
C LEU A 3 -12.22 -20.52 4.97
N LEU A 4 -11.43 -19.74 5.70
CA LEU A 4 -10.07 -19.36 5.28
C LEU A 4 -9.04 -20.18 6.06
N ILE A 5 -8.17 -20.89 5.34
CA ILE A 5 -7.10 -21.70 5.94
C ILE A 5 -5.75 -21.11 5.50
N PRO A 6 -4.92 -20.62 6.43
CA PRO A 6 -3.60 -20.08 6.10
C PRO A 6 -2.59 -21.21 5.86
N ARG A 7 -1.56 -20.93 5.04
CA ARG A 7 -0.33 -21.76 4.90
C ARG A 7 -0.51 -23.17 4.30
N ILE A 8 -1.54 -23.38 3.48
CA ILE A 8 -1.73 -24.63 2.73
C ILE A 8 -2.00 -24.28 1.28
N SER A 9 -1.43 -25.01 0.31
CA SER A 9 -1.76 -24.83 -1.10
C SER A 9 -3.06 -25.56 -1.46
N VAL A 10 -3.75 -25.11 -2.52
CA VAL A 10 -4.95 -25.80 -3.04
C VAL A 10 -4.67 -27.28 -3.31
N ALA A 11 -3.49 -27.59 -3.86
CA ALA A 11 -3.07 -28.96 -4.11
C ALA A 11 -2.89 -29.77 -2.81
N GLN A 12 -2.25 -29.21 -1.78
CA GLN A 12 -2.09 -29.87 -0.48
C GLN A 12 -3.43 -30.07 0.24
N ALA A 13 -4.34 -29.11 0.15
CA ALA A 13 -5.68 -29.23 0.71
C ALA A 13 -6.49 -30.33 -0.02
N ALA A 14 -6.42 -30.37 -1.35
CA ALA A 14 -7.09 -31.39 -2.15
C ALA A 14 -6.53 -32.80 -1.88
N THR A 15 -5.21 -32.96 -1.70
CA THR A 15 -4.62 -34.26 -1.35
C THR A 15 -5.03 -34.71 0.05
N LEU A 16 -5.03 -33.81 1.05
CA LEU A 16 -5.53 -34.12 2.40
C LEU A 16 -6.99 -34.54 2.39
N ILE A 17 -7.84 -33.86 1.62
CA ILE A 17 -9.25 -34.23 1.43
C ILE A 17 -9.37 -35.63 0.83
N ASN A 18 -8.60 -35.92 -0.22
CA ASN A 18 -8.63 -37.24 -0.88
C ASN A 18 -8.15 -38.37 0.06
N ILE A 19 -7.11 -38.13 0.86
CA ILE A 19 -6.63 -39.09 1.87
C ILE A 19 -7.73 -39.39 2.89
N LEU A 20 -8.42 -38.35 3.38
CA LEU A 20 -9.53 -38.52 4.32
C LEU A 20 -10.69 -39.31 3.72
N ILE A 21 -11.08 -39.02 2.48
CA ILE A 21 -12.16 -39.75 1.78
C ILE A 21 -11.76 -41.22 1.56
N ALA A 22 -10.51 -41.50 1.19
CA ALA A 22 -10.02 -42.86 1.04
C ALA A 22 -10.01 -43.64 2.38
N ALA A 23 -9.59 -43.00 3.47
CA ALA A 23 -9.63 -43.59 4.81
C ALA A 23 -11.08 -43.87 5.25
N LEU A 24 -12.00 -42.94 5.01
CA LEU A 24 -13.43 -43.11 5.27
C LEU A 24 -14.00 -44.27 4.45
N GLN A 25 -13.67 -44.37 3.17
CA GLN A 25 -14.10 -45.47 2.30
C GLN A 25 -13.61 -46.83 2.83
N TYR A 26 -12.33 -46.95 3.18
CA TYR A 26 -11.74 -48.20 3.64
C TYR A 26 -12.32 -48.66 4.99
N THR A 27 -12.41 -47.73 5.95
CA THR A 27 -12.93 -48.02 7.29
C THR A 27 -14.44 -48.28 7.29
N LEU A 28 -15.20 -47.60 6.42
CA LEU A 28 -16.64 -47.87 6.24
C LEU A 28 -16.88 -49.28 5.70
N ALA A 29 -16.13 -49.69 4.68
CA ALA A 29 -16.26 -51.01 4.08
C ALA A 29 -15.98 -52.13 5.11
N LEU A 30 -14.95 -51.95 5.93
CA LEU A 30 -14.62 -52.87 7.03
C LEU A 30 -15.71 -52.88 8.12
N ALA A 31 -16.19 -51.72 8.54
CA ALA A 31 -17.21 -51.61 9.58
C ALA A 31 -18.55 -52.22 9.14
N LEU A 32 -18.97 -51.96 7.90
CA LEU A 32 -20.16 -52.57 7.32
C LEU A 32 -20.03 -54.08 7.20
N ALA A 33 -18.85 -54.61 6.84
CA ALA A 33 -18.61 -56.04 6.80
C ALA A 33 -18.71 -56.69 8.20
N ALA A 34 -18.13 -56.06 9.23
CA ALA A 34 -18.21 -56.56 10.61
C ALA A 34 -19.65 -56.53 11.16
N LEU A 35 -20.38 -55.44 10.94
CA LEU A 35 -21.78 -55.29 11.33
C LEU A 35 -22.69 -56.28 10.61
N LEU A 36 -22.44 -56.54 9.32
CA LEU A 36 -23.16 -57.54 8.55
C LEU A 36 -23.00 -58.92 9.18
N VAL A 37 -21.77 -59.34 9.51
CA VAL A 37 -21.51 -60.65 10.14
C VAL A 37 -22.19 -60.76 11.50
N TYR A 38 -22.26 -59.68 12.28
CA TYR A 38 -22.97 -59.66 13.55
C TYR A 38 -24.50 -59.77 13.39
N CYS A 39 -25.07 -59.10 12.38
CA CYS A 39 -26.53 -59.06 12.18
C CYS A 39 -27.11 -60.30 11.49
N ILE A 40 -26.26 -61.20 10.97
CA ILE A 40 -26.65 -62.44 10.30
C ILE A 40 -27.05 -63.50 11.35
N PRO A 41 -28.27 -64.08 11.29
CA PRO A 41 -28.68 -65.18 12.18
C PRO A 41 -27.83 -66.44 11.98
N ALA A 42 -27.66 -67.26 13.02
CA ALA A 42 -26.87 -68.50 12.96
C ALA A 42 -27.42 -69.60 12.01
N VAL A 43 -28.65 -69.45 11.50
CA VAL A 43 -29.28 -70.38 10.55
C VAL A 43 -29.93 -69.57 9.44
N ASN A 44 -29.39 -69.65 8.21
CA ASN A 44 -29.99 -69.03 7.03
C ASN A 44 -30.08 -70.07 5.88
N PRO A 45 -31.15 -70.06 5.08
CA PRO A 45 -31.26 -70.94 3.92
C PRO A 45 -30.18 -70.61 2.87
N ALA A 46 -29.71 -71.62 2.14
CA ALA A 46 -28.61 -71.57 1.16
C ALA A 46 -28.69 -70.42 0.12
N LEU A 47 -29.87 -69.84 -0.05
CA LEU A 47 -30.17 -68.71 -0.93
C LEU A 47 -29.60 -67.36 -0.42
N ALA A 48 -29.32 -67.20 0.88
CA ALA A 48 -28.70 -65.98 1.43
C ALA A 48 -27.21 -65.83 1.04
N TRP A 49 -26.54 -66.94 0.72
CA TRP A 49 -25.10 -66.99 0.41
C TRP A 49 -24.77 -66.51 -1.02
N ASN A 50 -25.72 -66.62 -1.96
CA ASN A 50 -25.56 -66.11 -3.33
C ASN A 50 -25.50 -64.57 -3.41
N VAL A 51 -26.09 -63.88 -2.43
CA VAL A 51 -26.08 -62.41 -2.34
C VAL A 51 -24.71 -61.89 -1.85
N ILE A 52 -24.01 -62.68 -1.03
CA ILE A 52 -22.68 -62.36 -0.50
C ILE A 52 -21.59 -62.67 -1.55
N GLY A 53 -21.69 -63.81 -2.25
CA GLY A 53 -20.76 -64.17 -3.33
C GLY A 53 -20.82 -63.24 -4.55
N ARG A 54 -22.01 -62.75 -4.92
CA ARG A 54 -22.17 -61.80 -6.05
C ARG A 54 -21.61 -60.40 -5.78
N ARG A 55 -21.37 -60.02 -4.52
CA ARG A 55 -20.79 -58.72 -4.17
C ARG A 55 -19.25 -58.72 -4.18
N LEU A 56 -18.62 -59.90 -4.33
CA LEU A 56 -17.15 -60.05 -4.35
C LEU A 56 -16.53 -60.01 -5.76
N HIS A 57 -17.31 -60.10 -6.84
CA HIS A 57 -16.81 -60.03 -8.24
C HIS A 57 -17.30 -58.79 -9.02
N ALA A 58 -17.29 -57.63 -8.34
CA ALA A 58 -17.21 -56.27 -8.88
C ALA A 58 -17.69 -56.01 -10.33
N SER A 59 -18.98 -55.67 -10.51
CA SER A 59 -19.45 -54.90 -11.66
C SER A 59 -20.80 -54.22 -11.36
N PRO A 60 -20.99 -52.91 -11.66
CA PRO A 60 -22.25 -52.19 -11.47
C PRO A 60 -23.31 -52.49 -12.56
N TRP A 61 -22.99 -53.31 -13.56
CA TRP A 61 -23.88 -53.56 -14.71
C TRP A 61 -25.18 -54.30 -14.35
N ALA A 62 -25.16 -55.20 -13.37
CA ALA A 62 -26.33 -56.02 -13.02
C ALA A 62 -27.48 -55.23 -12.35
N THR A 63 -27.15 -54.14 -11.64
CA THR A 63 -28.13 -53.30 -10.95
C THR A 63 -28.73 -52.23 -11.87
N LEU A 64 -27.94 -51.68 -12.81
CA LEU A 64 -28.39 -50.69 -13.79
C LEU A 64 -29.35 -51.30 -14.83
N LEU A 65 -29.16 -52.57 -15.19
CA LEU A 65 -29.95 -53.28 -16.21
C LEU A 65 -31.24 -53.94 -15.68
N ARG A 66 -31.59 -53.80 -14.38
CA ARG A 66 -32.77 -54.44 -13.75
C ARG A 66 -32.93 -55.94 -14.06
N ALA A 67 -31.82 -56.67 -14.23
CA ALA A 67 -31.84 -58.11 -14.44
C ALA A 67 -31.54 -58.84 -13.13
N GLU A 68 -32.45 -58.77 -12.15
CA GLU A 68 -32.38 -59.59 -10.94
C GLU A 68 -33.53 -60.62 -10.93
N THR A 69 -33.16 -61.90 -10.90
CA THR A 69 -34.06 -63.05 -10.89
C THR A 69 -34.22 -63.67 -9.50
N VAL A 70 -34.49 -62.89 -8.44
CA VAL A 70 -34.83 -63.48 -7.12
C VAL A 70 -35.74 -62.55 -6.32
N ARG A 71 -36.96 -63.02 -5.97
CA ARG A 71 -37.82 -62.42 -4.92
C ARG A 71 -37.62 -63.16 -3.60
N GLY A 72 -37.42 -62.43 -2.50
CA GLY A 72 -37.50 -62.93 -1.13
C GLY A 72 -36.18 -63.00 -0.36
N THR A 73 -35.69 -61.87 0.15
CA THR A 73 -34.63 -61.80 1.16
C THR A 73 -35.15 -61.08 2.42
N GLY A 74 -34.63 -61.44 3.60
CA GLY A 74 -35.02 -60.82 4.86
C GLY A 74 -34.70 -59.31 4.89
N ALA A 75 -35.59 -58.51 5.47
CA ALA A 75 -35.53 -57.03 5.45
C ALA A 75 -34.17 -56.44 5.88
N ARG A 76 -33.48 -57.09 6.83
CA ARG A 76 -32.16 -56.65 7.34
C ARG A 76 -31.05 -56.74 6.29
N VAL A 77 -31.05 -57.77 5.45
CA VAL A 77 -30.03 -57.98 4.41
C VAL A 77 -30.24 -57.03 3.23
N ALA A 78 -31.50 -56.78 2.86
CA ALA A 78 -31.85 -55.77 1.87
C ALA A 78 -31.44 -54.36 2.31
N LEU A 79 -31.65 -54.01 3.58
CA LEU A 79 -31.24 -52.72 4.16
C LEU A 79 -29.72 -52.49 4.05
N PHE A 80 -28.89 -53.49 4.40
CA PHE A 80 -27.44 -53.40 4.24
C PHE A 80 -27.01 -53.27 2.78
N ALA A 81 -27.69 -53.95 1.85
CA ALA A 81 -27.40 -53.84 0.42
C ALA A 81 -27.67 -52.42 -0.12
N TYR A 82 -28.80 -51.81 0.25
CA TYR A 82 -29.11 -50.42 -0.11
C TYR A 82 -28.15 -49.42 0.54
N LEU A 83 -27.79 -49.60 1.81
CA LEU A 83 -26.82 -48.77 2.51
C LEU A 83 -25.42 -48.85 1.88
N SER A 84 -24.97 -50.04 1.48
CA SER A 84 -23.68 -50.22 0.80
C SER A 84 -23.64 -49.49 -0.56
N LEU A 85 -24.75 -49.51 -1.31
CA LEU A 85 -24.83 -48.84 -2.60
C LEU A 85 -24.92 -47.31 -2.43
N ALA A 86 -25.74 -46.84 -1.49
CA ALA A 86 -25.85 -45.42 -1.18
C ALA A 86 -24.53 -44.81 -0.69
N THR A 87 -23.77 -45.54 0.14
CA THR A 87 -22.47 -45.09 0.65
C THR A 87 -21.39 -45.07 -0.43
N THR A 88 -21.29 -46.08 -1.29
CA THR A 88 -20.33 -46.07 -2.42
C THR A 88 -20.62 -44.93 -3.40
N LEU A 89 -21.89 -44.64 -3.68
CA LEU A 89 -22.28 -43.49 -4.48
C LEU A 89 -21.93 -42.17 -3.78
N LEU A 90 -22.19 -42.06 -2.47
CA LEU A 90 -21.84 -40.86 -1.69
C LEU A 90 -20.34 -40.62 -1.65
N VAL A 91 -19.51 -41.67 -1.50
CA VAL A 91 -18.05 -41.58 -1.55
C VAL A 91 -17.60 -41.07 -2.93
N ALA A 92 -18.16 -41.60 -4.01
CA ALA A 92 -17.83 -41.16 -5.36
C ALA A 92 -18.21 -39.69 -5.59
N VAL A 93 -19.39 -39.26 -5.15
CA VAL A 93 -19.83 -37.87 -5.25
C VAL A 93 -19.00 -36.96 -4.34
N ALA A 94 -18.72 -37.36 -3.10
CA ALA A 94 -17.88 -36.57 -2.18
C ALA A 94 -16.44 -36.43 -2.70
N GLY A 95 -15.87 -37.49 -3.28
CA GLY A 95 -14.52 -37.47 -3.88
C GLY A 95 -14.39 -36.47 -5.04
N VAL A 96 -15.46 -36.25 -5.80
CA VAL A 96 -15.46 -35.30 -6.93
C VAL A 96 -15.87 -33.89 -6.49
N VAL A 97 -16.90 -33.77 -5.66
CA VAL A 97 -17.51 -32.48 -5.30
C VAL A 97 -16.70 -31.74 -4.25
N MET A 98 -16.06 -32.44 -3.31
CA MET A 98 -15.38 -31.79 -2.19
C MET A 98 -14.14 -30.99 -2.60
N PRO A 99 -13.27 -31.45 -3.54
CA PRO A 99 -12.16 -30.66 -4.05
C PRO A 99 -12.58 -29.42 -4.87
N LEU A 100 -13.76 -29.43 -5.50
CA LEU A 100 -14.29 -28.30 -6.30
C LEU A 100 -14.58 -27.04 -5.46
N GLY A 101 -14.74 -27.19 -4.14
CA GLY A 101 -14.98 -26.07 -3.23
C GLY A 101 -13.73 -25.26 -2.85
N LEU A 102 -12.53 -25.68 -3.29
CA LEU A 102 -11.27 -25.00 -2.99
C LEU A 102 -10.99 -23.88 -3.99
N SER A 103 -10.72 -22.68 -3.49
CA SER A 103 -10.24 -21.57 -4.29
C SER A 103 -9.08 -20.84 -3.59
N SER A 104 -8.26 -20.14 -4.38
CA SER A 104 -7.26 -19.23 -3.81
C SER A 104 -7.96 -18.13 -3.04
N GLY A 105 -7.66 -18.03 -1.74
CA GLY A 105 -8.19 -16.98 -0.87
C GLY A 105 -7.38 -15.69 -0.96
N PRO A 106 -7.85 -14.60 -0.31
CA PRO A 106 -7.07 -13.37 -0.18
C PRO A 106 -5.78 -13.62 0.61
N MET A 107 -4.74 -12.82 0.36
CA MET A 107 -3.53 -12.86 1.18
C MET A 107 -3.87 -12.47 2.61
N LEU A 108 -3.40 -13.27 3.57
CA LEU A 108 -3.54 -12.98 5.01
C LEU A 108 -2.23 -12.42 5.55
N GLN A 109 -2.31 -11.47 6.46
CA GLN A 109 -1.13 -10.93 7.13
C GLN A 109 -0.67 -11.89 8.24
N ALA A 110 0.59 -12.29 8.19
CA ALA A 110 1.23 -12.98 9.29
C ALA A 110 1.50 -12.03 10.48
N PRO A 111 1.68 -12.56 11.70
CA PRO A 111 2.18 -11.77 12.82
C PRO A 111 3.50 -11.08 12.48
N LEU A 112 3.69 -9.87 13.02
CA LEU A 112 4.91 -9.08 12.81
C LEU A 112 6.15 -9.88 13.21
N LYS A 113 7.10 -9.99 12.29
CA LYS A 113 8.39 -10.65 12.50
C LYS A 113 9.53 -9.74 12.05
N GLY A 114 10.64 -9.76 12.78
CA GLY A 114 11.87 -9.10 12.36
C GLY A 114 12.44 -9.75 11.10
N VAL A 115 12.54 -8.96 10.03
CA VAL A 115 13.08 -9.36 8.72
C VAL A 115 14.25 -8.44 8.38
N PRO A 116 15.35 -8.96 7.77
CA PRO A 116 16.45 -8.12 7.33
C PRO A 116 15.98 -7.07 6.31
N ALA A 117 16.47 -5.84 6.44
CA ALA A 117 16.17 -4.76 5.51
C ALA A 117 17.36 -4.47 4.60
N ALA A 118 17.06 -4.09 3.37
CA ALA A 118 18.05 -3.71 2.36
C ALA A 118 17.69 -2.36 1.74
N PHE A 119 18.72 -1.62 1.35
CA PHE A 119 18.56 -0.37 0.63
C PHE A 119 18.12 -0.66 -0.81
N VAL A 120 17.13 0.11 -1.29
CA VAL A 120 16.67 0.07 -2.69
C VAL A 120 17.03 1.38 -3.36
N ALA A 121 17.91 1.31 -4.34
CA ALA A 121 18.31 2.47 -5.13
C ALA A 121 17.14 2.95 -6.00
N ASP A 122 16.91 4.26 -6.05
CA ASP A 122 15.97 4.85 -7.00
C ASP A 122 16.58 4.95 -8.40
N ALA A 123 15.83 4.52 -9.41
CA ALA A 123 16.19 4.64 -10.82
C ALA A 123 15.62 5.90 -11.49
N SER A 124 14.84 6.71 -10.76
CA SER A 124 14.26 7.96 -11.27
C SER A 124 15.34 9.02 -11.60
N PRO A 125 14.99 10.09 -12.33
CA PRO A 125 15.90 11.22 -12.55
C PRO A 125 16.47 11.80 -11.26
N LEU A 126 15.70 11.79 -10.16
CA LEU A 126 16.17 12.23 -8.84
C LEU A 126 17.25 11.29 -8.28
N GLY A 127 17.09 9.98 -8.42
CA GLY A 127 18.11 9.00 -8.06
C GLY A 127 19.42 9.21 -8.84
N LEU A 128 19.31 9.39 -10.15
CA LEU A 128 20.46 9.63 -11.03
C LEU A 128 21.20 10.95 -10.75
N ALA A 129 20.47 11.98 -10.33
CA ALA A 129 21.04 13.29 -10.03
C ALA A 129 21.62 13.42 -8.61
N THR A 130 21.40 12.42 -7.74
CA THR A 130 21.77 12.47 -6.33
C THR A 130 23.28 12.28 -6.13
N SER A 131 23.90 13.13 -5.31
CA SER A 131 25.33 13.04 -4.95
C SER A 131 25.61 11.86 -4.02
N PRO A 132 26.87 11.36 -3.96
CA PRO A 132 27.27 10.34 -2.98
C PRO A 132 26.96 10.78 -1.55
N ARG A 133 26.61 9.86 -0.65
CA ARG A 133 26.13 10.19 0.70
C ARG A 133 27.28 10.32 1.72
N GLN A 134 28.21 11.24 1.45
CA GLN A 134 29.33 11.53 2.34
C GLN A 134 29.50 13.04 2.52
N PRO A 135 28.50 13.75 3.08
CA PRO A 135 28.59 15.18 3.27
C PRO A 135 29.58 15.52 4.40
N MET A 136 30.35 16.57 4.18
CA MET A 136 31.16 17.23 5.21
C MET A 136 30.28 18.23 5.96
N TYR A 137 29.78 17.80 7.11
CA TYR A 137 29.07 18.66 8.03
C TYR A 137 30.01 19.73 8.59
N GLY A 138 29.45 20.90 8.82
CA GLY A 138 30.17 22.05 9.35
C GLY A 138 29.21 23.21 9.54
N ARG A 139 29.65 24.21 10.28
CA ARG A 139 28.83 25.38 10.58
C ARG A 139 29.63 26.66 10.50
N VAL A 140 29.00 27.72 10.00
CA VAL A 140 29.59 29.05 9.99
C VAL A 140 28.80 29.93 10.95
N CYS A 141 29.50 30.68 11.80
CA CYS A 141 28.89 31.70 12.65
C CYS A 141 29.56 33.05 12.42
N GLY A 142 28.73 34.08 12.32
CA GLY A 142 29.11 35.45 12.00
C GLY A 142 28.84 35.78 10.54
N GLY A 143 27.95 36.75 10.29
CA GLY A 143 27.65 37.25 8.95
C GLY A 143 28.74 38.20 8.45
N PHE A 144 29.11 39.19 9.27
CA PHE A 144 30.11 40.21 8.90
C PHE A 144 31.50 39.97 9.48
N ARG A 145 31.57 39.36 10.67
CA ARG A 145 32.83 39.01 11.34
C ARG A 145 32.68 37.64 11.99
N PRO A 146 33.73 36.80 12.00
CA PRO A 146 33.65 35.48 12.61
C PRO A 146 33.32 35.59 14.10
N VAL A 147 32.30 34.85 14.54
CA VAL A 147 31.97 34.68 15.97
C VAL A 147 32.04 33.20 16.34
N ALA A 148 32.26 32.92 17.63
CA ALA A 148 32.31 31.55 18.10
C ALA A 148 30.91 30.94 18.02
N CYS A 149 30.80 29.80 17.34
CA CYS A 149 29.54 29.08 17.29
C CYS A 149 29.15 28.57 18.70
N PRO A 150 27.85 28.41 18.99
CA PRO A 150 27.37 27.82 20.22
C PRO A 150 28.08 26.51 20.58
N GLY A 151 28.42 26.37 21.86
CA GLY A 151 29.19 25.25 22.38
C GLY A 151 30.70 25.28 22.08
N ASN A 152 31.20 26.25 21.30
CA ASN A 152 32.62 26.44 21.04
C ASN A 152 33.16 27.69 21.74
N ALA A 153 34.39 27.59 22.27
CA ALA A 153 35.11 28.73 22.85
C ALA A 153 35.90 29.57 21.81
N VAL A 154 36.07 29.02 20.60
CA VAL A 154 36.86 29.60 19.51
C VAL A 154 36.08 29.55 18.19
N ASN A 155 36.48 30.37 17.23
CA ASN A 155 35.89 30.41 15.90
C ASN A 155 36.30 29.16 15.10
N THR A 156 35.44 28.14 15.14
CA THR A 156 35.61 26.86 14.43
C THR A 156 34.31 26.44 13.77
N THR A 157 34.42 25.66 12.69
CA THR A 157 33.27 25.07 11.99
C THR A 157 32.86 23.70 12.51
N VAL A 158 33.69 23.12 13.38
CA VAL A 158 33.45 21.81 13.98
C VAL A 158 32.32 21.92 15.01
N ILE A 159 31.30 21.09 14.86
CA ILE A 159 30.21 20.98 15.82
C ILE A 159 30.72 20.20 17.04
N PRO A 160 30.54 20.69 18.27
CA PRO A 160 30.98 19.99 19.47
C PRO A 160 30.41 18.56 19.54
N GLN A 161 31.26 17.58 19.85
CA GLN A 161 30.84 16.17 19.89
C GLN A 161 29.67 15.93 20.86
N ALA A 162 29.63 16.66 21.99
CA ALA A 162 28.51 16.58 22.93
C ALA A 162 27.15 16.96 22.31
N ILE A 163 27.12 17.93 21.39
CA ILE A 163 25.90 18.32 20.66
C ILE A 163 25.54 17.24 19.63
N VAL A 164 26.55 16.71 18.93
CA VAL A 164 26.38 15.62 17.96
C VAL A 164 25.78 14.39 18.65
N ASP A 165 26.30 13.99 19.80
CA ASP A 165 25.84 12.82 20.56
C ASP A 165 24.41 13.00 21.06
N GLN A 166 24.04 14.20 21.53
CA GLN A 166 22.68 14.52 21.98
C GLN A 166 21.65 14.37 20.86
N PHE A 167 21.96 14.88 19.66
CA PHE A 167 21.07 14.79 18.51
C PHE A 167 21.07 13.41 17.84
N ASN A 168 22.22 12.73 17.78
CA ASN A 168 22.31 11.37 17.21
C ASN A 168 21.71 10.28 18.11
N ALA A 169 21.41 10.60 19.37
CA ALA A 169 20.67 9.70 20.25
C ALA A 169 19.22 9.45 19.77
N SER A 170 18.74 10.21 18.78
CA SER A 170 17.50 9.98 18.03
C SER A 170 17.81 9.92 16.53
N ALA A 171 17.19 8.98 15.79
CA ALA A 171 17.36 8.89 14.34
C ALA A 171 16.93 10.21 13.64
N HIS A 172 15.83 10.81 14.09
CA HIS A 172 15.21 11.99 13.46
C HIS A 172 15.81 13.34 13.90
N GLY A 173 17.13 13.37 14.09
CA GLY A 173 17.89 14.58 14.40
C GLY A 173 18.30 15.37 13.15
N PRO A 174 18.96 16.53 13.31
CA PRO A 174 19.47 17.35 12.21
C PRO A 174 20.43 16.62 11.27
N PHE A 175 21.17 15.63 11.77
CA PHE A 175 22.14 14.85 11.00
C PHE A 175 21.52 13.70 10.19
N GLY A 176 20.22 13.46 10.36
CA GLY A 176 19.43 12.58 9.49
C GLY A 176 19.01 13.26 8.18
N MET A 177 19.23 14.57 8.05
CA MET A 177 18.99 15.36 6.84
C MET A 177 20.27 15.57 6.03
N GLN A 178 20.19 15.41 4.72
CA GLN A 178 21.30 15.62 3.79
C GLN A 178 20.88 16.45 2.58
N PHE A 179 21.86 17.13 1.97
CA PHE A 179 21.69 17.76 0.67
C PHE A 179 21.57 16.69 -0.41
N ARG A 180 20.57 16.78 -1.28
CA ARG A 180 20.46 15.88 -2.45
C ARG A 180 21.68 16.03 -3.37
N ARG A 181 22.02 17.28 -3.65
CA ARG A 181 23.16 17.64 -4.50
C ARG A 181 24.06 18.60 -3.74
N TYR A 182 25.34 18.27 -3.71
CA TYR A 182 26.35 19.11 -3.11
C TYR A 182 27.69 18.94 -3.81
N TYR A 183 28.57 19.91 -3.61
CA TYR A 183 30.00 19.76 -3.89
C TYR A 183 30.80 20.08 -2.64
N ASN A 184 31.96 19.44 -2.50
CA ASN A 184 32.89 19.79 -1.44
C ASN A 184 33.70 21.01 -1.88
N GLY A 185 33.55 22.10 -1.14
CA GLY A 185 34.16 23.38 -1.46
C GLY A 185 34.46 24.16 -0.19
N THR A 186 34.42 25.48 -0.29
CA THR A 186 34.56 26.35 0.88
C THR A 186 33.33 27.26 1.00
N ALA A 187 32.93 27.56 2.24
CA ALA A 187 31.85 28.52 2.52
C ALA A 187 32.23 29.45 3.68
N GLY A 188 31.58 30.61 3.73
CA GLY A 188 31.86 31.66 4.71
C GLY A 188 33.31 32.14 4.62
N TYR A 189 34.04 32.05 5.74
CA TYR A 189 35.44 32.49 5.86
C TYR A 189 36.46 31.46 5.32
N HIS A 190 36.22 30.91 4.13
CA HIS A 190 37.04 29.89 3.45
C HIS A 190 37.16 28.54 4.19
N TYR A 191 36.14 28.16 4.95
CA TYR A 191 36.13 26.89 5.65
C TYR A 191 35.71 25.73 4.73
N PRO A 192 36.41 24.58 4.76
CA PRO A 192 36.06 23.42 3.94
C PRO A 192 34.77 22.74 4.44
N MET A 193 33.79 22.58 3.56
CA MET A 193 32.52 21.89 3.87
C MET A 193 31.75 21.51 2.59
N SER A 194 30.67 20.76 2.76
CA SER A 194 29.73 20.50 1.66
C SER A 194 28.81 21.70 1.44
N VAL A 195 28.82 22.22 0.22
CA VAL A 195 27.97 23.34 -0.20
C VAL A 195 26.80 22.80 -1.05
N PRO A 196 25.54 23.13 -0.72
CA PRO A 196 24.40 22.64 -1.48
C PRO A 196 24.38 23.22 -2.90
N GLN A 197 23.98 22.39 -3.85
CA GLN A 197 23.54 22.83 -5.17
C GLN A 197 22.02 22.91 -5.19
N PHE A 198 21.47 24.04 -4.73
CA PHE A 198 20.03 24.23 -4.67
C PHE A 198 19.45 24.43 -6.07
N THR A 199 18.81 23.41 -6.63
CA THR A 199 18.35 23.39 -8.03
C THR A 199 17.19 22.44 -8.24
N MET A 200 16.66 22.41 -9.46
CA MET A 200 15.58 21.51 -9.88
C MET A 200 16.10 20.43 -10.82
N THR A 201 15.85 19.17 -10.47
CA THR A 201 16.13 18.02 -11.32
C THR A 201 14.88 17.62 -12.12
N GLU A 202 13.73 17.54 -11.45
CA GLU A 202 12.45 17.20 -12.07
C GLU A 202 11.32 17.99 -11.39
N SER A 203 10.27 18.35 -12.13
CA SER A 203 9.07 18.94 -11.55
C SER A 203 8.03 17.84 -11.24
N LEU A 204 7.75 17.64 -9.96
CA LEU A 204 6.79 16.66 -9.44
C LEU A 204 5.41 17.28 -9.20
N ILE A 205 5.29 18.61 -9.18
CA ILE A 205 4.10 19.37 -8.77
C ILE A 205 2.80 18.99 -9.51
N LEU A 206 2.88 18.42 -10.71
CA LEU A 206 1.71 17.96 -11.47
C LEU A 206 1.20 16.58 -11.05
N ARG A 207 2.04 15.76 -10.40
CA ARG A 207 1.64 14.47 -9.85
C ARG A 207 0.65 14.68 -8.69
N ASN A 208 -0.10 13.63 -8.39
CA ASN A 208 -1.04 13.58 -7.27
C ASN A 208 -0.72 12.36 -6.40
N GLY A 209 -1.18 12.37 -5.15
CA GLY A 209 -0.95 11.30 -4.21
C GLY A 209 0.39 11.36 -3.48
N ILE A 210 0.64 10.28 -2.74
CA ILE A 210 1.85 10.03 -1.96
C ILE A 210 2.71 8.98 -2.67
N PHE A 211 4.00 9.25 -2.82
CA PHE A 211 4.92 8.36 -3.52
C PHE A 211 6.36 8.51 -2.98
N ALA A 212 7.18 7.49 -3.18
CA ALA A 212 8.60 7.52 -2.81
C ALA A 212 9.46 8.07 -3.97
N VAL A 213 10.52 8.79 -3.61
CA VAL A 213 11.60 9.26 -4.50
C VAL A 213 12.91 9.17 -3.73
N GLU A 214 14.07 9.12 -4.40
CA GLU A 214 15.39 8.98 -3.76
C GLU A 214 15.53 9.74 -2.42
N GLY A 215 15.62 9.00 -1.32
CA GLY A 215 15.83 9.55 0.02
C GLY A 215 14.60 10.20 0.68
N LEU A 216 13.41 10.12 0.09
CA LEU A 216 12.20 10.79 0.59
C LEU A 216 10.89 10.04 0.27
N ILE A 217 9.85 10.42 1.00
CA ILE A 217 8.46 10.22 0.63
C ILE A 217 7.85 11.60 0.38
N VAL A 218 7.22 11.80 -0.76
CA VAL A 218 6.59 13.06 -1.14
C VAL A 218 5.08 12.86 -1.13
N ASP A 219 4.37 13.74 -0.44
CA ASP A 219 2.91 13.81 -0.47
C ASP A 219 2.50 15.15 -1.08
N LEU A 220 1.79 15.11 -2.20
CA LEU A 220 1.26 16.30 -2.87
C LEU A 220 -0.24 16.51 -2.61
N ASP A 221 -0.95 15.52 -2.06
CA ASP A 221 -2.35 15.68 -1.66
C ASP A 221 -2.41 16.43 -0.31
N ASN A 222 -1.53 16.06 0.62
CA ASN A 222 -1.22 16.81 1.83
C ASN A 222 0.25 17.25 1.79
N PRO A 223 0.54 18.41 1.17
CA PRO A 223 1.90 18.87 0.87
C PRO A 223 2.88 18.64 2.01
N GLY A 224 4.00 17.97 1.71
CA GLY A 224 5.09 17.74 2.65
C GLY A 224 6.06 16.66 2.16
N VAL A 225 7.22 16.59 2.81
CA VAL A 225 8.25 15.59 2.54
C VAL A 225 8.61 14.82 3.81
N GLY A 226 8.55 13.49 3.75
CA GLY A 226 9.00 12.57 4.79
C GLY A 226 10.43 12.11 4.51
N LEU A 227 11.32 12.24 5.50
CA LEU A 227 12.71 11.82 5.37
C LEU A 227 12.82 10.29 5.49
N TRP A 228 13.29 9.61 4.44
CA TRP A 228 13.33 8.15 4.41
C TRP A 228 14.48 7.59 3.58
N ASN A 229 15.25 6.66 4.13
CA ASN A 229 16.38 6.04 3.44
C ASN A 229 16.05 4.67 2.81
N HIS A 230 14.96 4.58 2.07
CA HIS A 230 14.63 3.46 1.16
C HIS A 230 14.89 2.05 1.70
N THR A 231 14.69 1.85 3.01
CA THR A 231 14.94 0.57 3.65
C THR A 231 13.73 -0.30 3.46
N MET A 232 13.86 -1.33 2.62
CA MET A 232 12.78 -2.26 2.31
C MET A 232 13.09 -3.65 2.86
N PRO A 233 12.05 -4.42 3.27
CA PRO A 233 12.26 -5.77 3.77
C PRO A 233 12.75 -6.70 2.65
N SER A 234 13.82 -7.43 2.94
CA SER A 234 14.44 -8.39 2.03
C SER A 234 14.03 -9.83 2.36
N GLY A 235 13.86 -10.66 1.33
CA GLY A 235 13.50 -12.07 1.50
C GLY A 235 12.01 -12.36 1.74
N VAL A 236 11.12 -11.43 1.40
CA VAL A 236 9.66 -11.59 1.55
C VAL A 236 9.01 -11.86 0.18
N ALA A 237 8.80 -13.14 -0.14
CA ALA A 237 8.44 -13.57 -1.51
C ALA A 237 7.08 -13.04 -2.01
N HIS A 238 6.12 -12.87 -1.11
CA HIS A 238 4.77 -12.37 -1.43
C HIS A 238 4.55 -10.92 -0.98
N GLY A 239 5.63 -10.25 -0.59
CA GLY A 239 5.58 -8.94 0.02
C GLY A 239 4.96 -8.95 1.42
N GLY A 240 4.69 -7.77 1.93
CA GLY A 240 4.18 -7.62 3.29
C GLY A 240 3.92 -6.17 3.62
N VAL A 241 3.45 -5.98 4.84
CA VAL A 241 3.15 -4.67 5.39
C VAL A 241 4.09 -4.38 6.56
N TRP A 242 4.68 -3.19 6.58
CA TRP A 242 5.50 -2.72 7.69
C TRP A 242 5.24 -1.23 7.93
N SER A 243 5.59 -0.76 9.13
CA SER A 243 5.40 0.63 9.52
C SER A 243 6.70 1.23 10.06
N GLU A 244 6.95 2.48 9.70
CA GLU A 244 8.07 3.27 10.22
C GLU A 244 7.58 4.64 10.69
N ASP A 245 8.18 5.12 11.78
CA ASP A 245 7.96 6.49 12.23
C ASP A 245 9.03 7.36 11.55
N LEU A 246 8.59 8.41 10.84
CA LEU A 246 9.45 9.28 10.03
C LEU A 246 9.27 10.75 10.42
N LEU A 247 10.33 11.52 10.21
CA LEU A 247 10.29 12.98 10.30
C LEU A 247 9.72 13.57 9.02
N TRP A 248 8.62 14.29 9.15
CA TRP A 248 7.98 15.01 8.06
C TRP A 248 8.21 16.51 8.20
N LEU A 249 8.55 17.13 7.08
CA LEU A 249 8.60 18.58 6.93
C LEU A 249 7.41 19.02 6.09
N GLU A 250 6.51 19.76 6.71
CA GLU A 250 5.26 20.20 6.11
C GLU A 250 5.27 21.73 5.95
N PRO A 251 4.99 22.25 4.74
CA PRO A 251 4.74 23.67 4.55
C PRO A 251 3.35 24.03 5.09
N VAL A 252 3.28 25.10 5.87
CA VAL A 252 2.02 25.69 6.33
C VAL A 252 1.98 27.12 5.86
N THR A 253 0.90 27.51 5.16
CA THR A 253 0.72 28.84 4.61
C THR A 253 -0.67 29.35 4.98
N SER A 254 -0.77 30.63 5.33
CA SER A 254 -2.02 31.36 5.42
C SER A 254 -1.94 32.57 4.50
N CYS A 255 -2.98 32.79 3.70
CA CYS A 255 -3.06 33.89 2.74
C CYS A 255 -4.26 34.78 3.01
N VAL A 256 -4.11 36.07 2.73
CA VAL A 256 -5.14 37.10 2.80
C VAL A 256 -5.22 37.79 1.44
N ASP A 257 -6.43 37.95 0.91
CA ASP A 257 -6.65 38.72 -0.31
C ASP A 257 -6.40 40.20 -0.01
N THR A 258 -5.54 40.84 -0.80
CA THR A 258 -5.27 42.28 -0.65
C THR A 258 -6.43 43.13 -1.14
N ASN A 259 -7.42 42.54 -1.81
CA ASN A 259 -8.50 43.22 -2.53
C ASN A 259 -7.96 44.20 -3.59
N LEU A 260 -6.78 43.91 -4.14
CA LEU A 260 -6.21 44.58 -5.30
C LEU A 260 -6.08 43.57 -6.44
N THR A 261 -6.46 43.99 -7.65
CA THR A 261 -6.33 43.16 -8.84
C THR A 261 -5.56 43.87 -9.93
N ILE A 262 -4.85 43.10 -10.74
CA ILE A 262 -4.28 43.55 -12.00
C ILE A 262 -5.25 43.14 -13.10
N ASP A 263 -5.92 44.13 -13.67
CA ASP A 263 -6.87 43.94 -14.76
C ASP A 263 -6.21 44.42 -16.06
N TYR A 264 -6.25 43.59 -17.09
CA TYR A 264 -5.57 43.86 -18.36
C TYR A 264 -6.27 43.22 -19.55
N THR A 265 -5.97 43.73 -20.74
CA THR A 265 -6.49 43.22 -22.01
C THR A 265 -5.34 42.78 -22.89
N LEU A 266 -5.42 41.59 -23.46
CA LEU A 266 -4.45 41.13 -24.45
C LEU A 266 -4.91 41.60 -25.83
N ALA A 267 -4.03 42.29 -26.55
CA ALA A 267 -4.28 42.72 -27.92
C ALA A 267 -3.17 42.24 -28.87
N GLY A 268 -3.53 42.02 -30.12
CA GLY A 268 -2.61 41.64 -31.20
C GLY A 268 -2.54 40.13 -31.47
N THR A 269 -1.61 39.75 -32.34
CA THR A 269 -1.45 38.35 -32.79
C THR A 269 -0.63 37.51 -31.80
N TYR A 270 -0.70 36.18 -31.90
CA TYR A 270 0.02 35.24 -31.02
C TYR A 270 1.54 35.54 -30.87
N LEU A 271 2.16 36.05 -31.93
CA LEU A 271 3.60 36.37 -31.97
C LEU A 271 3.94 37.75 -31.38
N THR A 272 2.94 38.61 -31.17
CA THR A 272 3.14 40.02 -30.81
C THR A 272 2.28 40.46 -29.63
N TYR A 273 1.74 39.54 -28.81
CA TYR A 273 0.82 39.88 -27.71
C TYR A 273 1.31 41.10 -26.94
N GLN A 274 0.57 42.20 -27.05
CA GLN A 274 0.78 43.40 -26.26
C GLN A 274 -0.24 43.40 -25.12
N VAL A 275 0.23 43.76 -23.93
CA VAL A 275 -0.67 44.01 -22.79
C VAL A 275 -1.20 45.43 -22.93
N GLU A 276 -2.46 45.55 -23.33
CA GLU A 276 -3.20 46.81 -23.37
C GLU A 276 -3.99 47.01 -22.07
N LYS A 277 -4.25 48.27 -21.70
CA LYS A 277 -5.06 48.66 -20.52
C LYS A 277 -4.64 47.95 -19.23
N TYR A 278 -3.35 48.03 -18.89
CA TYR A 278 -2.78 47.45 -17.67
C TYR A 278 -3.09 48.32 -16.44
N ASN A 279 -4.07 47.91 -15.64
CA ASN A 279 -4.57 48.70 -14.51
C ASN A 279 -4.46 47.93 -13.19
N LEU A 280 -4.01 48.61 -12.15
CA LEU A 280 -4.23 48.19 -10.76
C LEU A 280 -5.62 48.65 -10.34
N THR A 281 -6.53 47.70 -10.13
CA THR A 281 -7.92 47.97 -9.76
C THR A 281 -8.13 47.76 -8.26
N ASP A 282 -8.67 48.78 -7.59
CA ASP A 282 -9.06 48.69 -6.19
C ASP A 282 -10.41 47.99 -6.03
N ARG A 283 -10.41 46.80 -5.40
CA ARG A 283 -11.62 46.03 -5.03
C ARG A 283 -11.97 46.18 -3.54
N GLY A 284 -11.25 46.99 -2.78
CA GLY A 284 -11.37 47.11 -1.32
C GLY A 284 -10.03 47.23 -0.60
N GLY A 285 -8.92 47.25 -1.34
CA GLY A 285 -7.58 47.33 -0.80
C GLY A 285 -7.20 48.73 -0.32
N PHE A 286 -7.73 49.80 -0.93
CA PHE A 286 -7.44 51.18 -0.51
C PHE A 286 -8.62 51.86 0.17
N TYR A 287 -9.79 51.94 -0.49
CA TYR A 287 -10.92 52.70 0.05
C TYR A 287 -11.48 52.12 1.36
N ASN A 288 -11.35 50.80 1.58
CA ASN A 288 -11.78 50.09 2.79
C ASN A 288 -10.61 49.64 3.68
N LEU A 289 -9.44 50.26 3.51
CA LEU A 289 -8.26 49.91 4.29
C LEU A 289 -8.46 50.33 5.76
N THR A 290 -8.11 49.46 6.70
CA THR A 290 -8.28 49.73 8.14
C THR A 290 -7.47 50.95 8.63
N HIS A 291 -8.01 51.64 9.64
CA HIS A 291 -7.34 52.75 10.32
C HIS A 291 -6.41 52.28 11.45
N GLU A 292 -6.65 51.08 11.98
CA GLU A 292 -5.89 50.53 13.09
C GLU A 292 -4.67 49.78 12.58
N TYR A 293 -3.55 49.93 13.29
CA TYR A 293 -2.32 49.21 12.96
C TYR A 293 -2.47 47.73 13.37
N PRO A 294 -2.31 46.76 12.45
CA PRO A 294 -2.46 45.35 12.81
C PRO A 294 -1.30 44.89 13.69
N THR A 295 -1.63 44.28 14.82
CA THR A 295 -0.68 43.65 15.73
C THR A 295 -0.90 42.15 15.75
N PHE A 296 0.16 41.39 16.05
CA PHE A 296 0.08 39.95 16.26
C PHE A 296 0.95 39.57 17.44
N ASN A 297 0.63 38.44 18.07
CA ASN A 297 1.42 37.95 19.19
C ASN A 297 2.64 37.15 18.69
N ARG A 298 3.78 37.32 19.36
CA ARG A 298 5.03 36.59 19.06
C ARG A 298 5.18 35.42 20.04
N ASP A 299 4.22 34.50 20.04
CA ASP A 299 4.18 33.36 20.99
C ASP A 299 5.11 32.19 20.60
N GLY A 300 6.18 32.46 19.86
CA GLY A 300 7.14 31.47 19.41
C GLY A 300 6.50 30.27 18.71
N GLN A 301 6.52 29.12 19.36
CA GLN A 301 6.01 27.86 18.80
C GLN A 301 4.47 27.83 18.68
N ASN A 302 3.74 28.78 19.27
CA ASN A 302 2.31 28.98 19.02
C ASN A 302 2.11 30.07 17.95
N LEU A 303 2.20 29.67 16.69
CA LEU A 303 2.26 30.59 15.55
C LEU A 303 0.88 30.82 14.89
N ASN A 304 0.47 32.08 14.73
CA ASN A 304 -0.70 32.47 13.94
C ASN A 304 -0.31 33.13 12.61
N LEU A 305 -0.09 32.32 11.58
CA LEU A 305 0.27 32.81 10.23
C LEU A 305 -0.79 33.75 9.63
N GLY A 306 -2.06 33.63 10.01
CA GLY A 306 -3.13 34.48 9.50
C GLY A 306 -2.95 35.95 9.88
N GLU A 307 -2.53 36.22 11.11
CA GLU A 307 -2.28 37.59 11.58
C GLU A 307 -1.05 38.21 10.91
N HIS A 308 0.01 37.41 10.70
CA HIS A 308 1.18 37.84 9.94
C HIS A 308 0.79 38.23 8.50
N ALA A 309 0.06 37.36 7.81
CA ALA A 309 -0.41 37.60 6.44
C ALA A 309 -1.33 38.83 6.36
N TYR A 310 -2.24 38.99 7.31
CA TYR A 310 -3.14 40.14 7.40
C TYR A 310 -2.38 41.46 7.59
N LYS A 311 -1.39 41.46 8.50
CA LYS A 311 -0.53 42.63 8.70
C LYS A 311 0.27 42.96 7.45
N GLY A 312 0.83 41.96 6.78
CA GLY A 312 1.50 42.11 5.49
C GLY A 312 0.59 42.73 4.42
N ALA A 313 -0.66 42.27 4.30
CA ALA A 313 -1.64 42.81 3.36
C ALA A 313 -1.96 44.29 3.63
N VAL A 314 -2.30 44.62 4.88
CA VAL A 314 -2.69 45.99 5.27
C VAL A 314 -1.55 46.97 5.03
N LEU A 315 -0.34 46.64 5.47
CA LEU A 315 0.80 47.52 5.32
C LEU A 315 1.21 47.65 3.84
N SER A 316 1.19 46.55 3.08
CA SER A 316 1.42 46.58 1.63
C SER A 316 0.45 47.54 0.92
N ASN A 317 -0.85 47.37 1.16
CA ASN A 317 -1.89 48.22 0.59
C ASN A 317 -1.71 49.70 0.98
N PHE A 318 -1.36 49.96 2.24
CA PHE A 318 -1.11 51.33 2.72
C PHE A 318 0.02 51.99 1.93
N TYR A 319 1.16 51.30 1.77
CA TYR A 319 2.31 51.85 1.06
C TYR A 319 2.05 51.99 -0.45
N THR A 320 1.37 51.03 -1.07
CA THR A 320 0.99 51.13 -2.49
C THR A 320 0.03 52.28 -2.73
N MET A 321 -0.97 52.48 -1.88
CA MET A 321 -1.87 53.62 -1.96
C MET A 321 -1.08 54.94 -1.93
N ARG A 322 -0.11 55.06 -1.02
CA ARG A 322 0.74 56.26 -0.88
C ARG A 322 1.67 56.47 -2.06
N ALA A 323 2.12 55.40 -2.73
CA ALA A 323 2.97 55.51 -3.92
C ALA A 323 2.25 56.17 -5.10
N PHE A 324 0.91 56.06 -5.20
CA PHE A 324 0.13 56.79 -6.21
C PHE A 324 -0.10 58.24 -5.81
N ASN A 325 0.90 59.11 -5.97
CA ASN A 325 0.83 60.55 -5.69
C ASN A 325 0.28 60.88 -4.29
N ASN A 326 0.68 60.11 -3.27
CA ASN A 326 0.26 60.29 -1.88
C ASN A 326 -1.27 60.24 -1.69
N MET A 327 -1.94 59.36 -2.44
CA MET A 327 -3.40 59.15 -2.37
C MET A 327 -3.87 58.82 -0.95
N THR A 328 -5.09 59.23 -0.62
CA THR A 328 -5.78 58.88 0.63
C THR A 328 -6.95 57.95 0.35
N ARG A 329 -7.48 57.27 1.39
CA ARG A 329 -8.60 56.33 1.26
C ARG A 329 -9.81 56.94 0.54
N ASN A 330 -10.14 58.19 0.87
CA ASN A 330 -11.28 58.93 0.30
C ASN A 330 -11.11 59.25 -1.19
N ALA A 331 -9.89 59.22 -1.71
CA ALA A 331 -9.61 59.45 -3.13
C ALA A 331 -9.76 58.17 -3.98
N SER A 332 -9.93 56.99 -3.34
CA SER A 332 -10.25 55.74 -4.02
C SER A 332 -11.73 55.37 -3.84
N HIS A 333 -12.22 54.45 -4.67
CA HIS A 333 -13.59 53.93 -4.65
C HIS A 333 -13.62 52.51 -5.23
N PRO A 334 -14.71 51.73 -5.03
CA PRO A 334 -14.83 50.40 -5.63
C PRO A 334 -14.63 50.46 -7.15
N GLY A 335 -13.75 49.60 -7.67
CA GLY A 335 -13.43 49.52 -9.09
C GLY A 335 -12.56 50.67 -9.62
N ARG A 336 -11.95 51.49 -8.75
CA ARG A 336 -11.00 52.52 -9.17
C ARG A 336 -9.83 51.86 -9.89
N ALA A 337 -9.71 52.13 -11.20
CA ALA A 337 -8.59 51.67 -12.02
C ALA A 337 -7.47 52.72 -11.99
N LEU A 338 -6.29 52.30 -11.56
CA LEU A 338 -5.07 53.09 -11.57
C LEU A 338 -4.17 52.56 -12.69
N PRO A 339 -3.96 53.33 -13.77
CA PRO A 339 -3.13 52.88 -14.87
C PRO A 339 -1.68 52.74 -14.39
N VAL A 340 -1.11 51.57 -14.65
CA VAL A 340 0.30 51.27 -14.36
C VAL A 340 0.98 50.91 -15.67
N ASN A 341 2.24 51.29 -15.83
CA ASN A 341 2.97 50.99 -17.05
C ASN A 341 3.61 49.59 -16.94
N SER A 342 3.16 48.66 -17.79
CA SER A 342 3.63 47.27 -17.82
C SER A 342 5.13 47.14 -18.11
N SER A 343 5.74 48.15 -18.77
CA SER A 343 7.19 48.17 -19.06
C SER A 343 8.07 48.63 -17.89
N THR A 344 7.48 49.29 -16.89
CA THR A 344 8.22 49.83 -15.72
C THR A 344 7.83 49.14 -14.42
N THR A 345 6.80 48.30 -14.41
CA THR A 345 6.44 47.49 -13.24
C THR A 345 7.35 46.26 -13.12
N HIS A 346 7.77 45.94 -11.90
CA HIS A 346 8.59 44.74 -11.60
C HIS A 346 7.81 43.42 -11.67
N PHE A 347 6.57 43.44 -12.17
CA PHE A 347 5.72 42.26 -12.31
C PHE A 347 4.94 42.31 -13.63
N PHE A 348 4.68 41.13 -14.20
CA PHE A 348 4.13 40.97 -15.56
C PHE A 348 2.76 40.31 -15.55
N ALA A 349 1.83 40.81 -16.35
CA ALA A 349 0.53 40.16 -16.57
C ALA A 349 0.68 38.77 -17.21
N GLY A 350 -0.32 37.91 -17.00
CA GLY A 350 -0.42 36.61 -17.67
C GLY A 350 0.38 35.49 -17.03
N LYS A 351 1.14 35.78 -15.97
CA LYS A 351 1.93 34.79 -15.26
C LYS A 351 1.77 34.89 -13.76
N LEU A 352 1.78 33.72 -13.13
CA LEU A 352 1.89 33.61 -11.68
C LEU A 352 3.30 34.03 -11.28
N GLN A 353 3.44 34.89 -10.26
CA GLN A 353 4.76 35.29 -9.77
C GLN A 353 4.74 35.79 -8.32
N PRO A 354 5.82 35.59 -7.57
CA PRO A 354 6.01 36.31 -6.33
C PRO A 354 6.21 37.80 -6.61
N LEU A 355 5.71 38.62 -5.71
CA LEU A 355 5.85 40.05 -5.69
C LEU A 355 6.64 40.41 -4.44
N SER A 356 7.66 41.25 -4.59
CA SER A 356 8.39 41.74 -3.43
C SER A 356 7.53 42.74 -2.66
N MET A 357 7.40 42.51 -1.36
CA MET A 357 6.86 43.49 -0.41
C MET A 357 7.65 44.81 -0.46
N LEU A 358 8.94 44.78 -0.79
CA LEU A 358 9.78 45.99 -0.90
C LEU A 358 9.34 46.93 -2.04
N TYR A 359 8.91 46.38 -3.18
CA TYR A 359 8.66 47.17 -4.39
C TYR A 359 7.24 47.73 -4.49
N MET A 360 6.31 47.26 -3.66
CA MET A 360 4.94 47.78 -3.68
C MET A 360 4.81 49.21 -3.15
N GLY A 361 5.83 49.75 -2.49
CA GLY A 361 5.96 51.17 -2.14
C GLY A 361 6.81 52.00 -3.12
N GLN A 362 7.44 51.39 -4.13
CA GLN A 362 8.32 52.04 -5.11
C GLN A 362 7.69 52.14 -6.51
N VAL A 363 6.37 52.32 -6.60
CA VAL A 363 5.76 52.71 -7.88
C VAL A 363 6.20 54.14 -8.15
N ASP A 364 7.17 54.30 -9.06
CA ASP A 364 7.83 55.56 -9.36
C ASP A 364 6.84 56.52 -10.06
N ALA A 365 6.00 57.18 -9.26
CA ALA A 365 5.23 58.34 -9.63
C ALA A 365 5.99 59.60 -9.15
N GLY A 366 7.17 59.82 -9.73
CA GLY A 366 7.91 61.07 -9.60
C GLY A 366 8.47 61.36 -8.21
N GLY A 367 9.50 60.63 -7.81
CA GLY A 367 10.59 61.12 -6.96
C GLY A 367 10.29 61.42 -5.48
N ASN A 368 11.09 60.81 -4.59
CA ASN A 368 11.23 61.06 -3.15
C ASN A 368 10.23 60.40 -2.17
N LEU A 369 9.87 59.14 -2.38
CA LEU A 369 9.44 58.26 -1.27
C LEU A 369 10.37 57.04 -1.16
N SER A 370 11.51 57.23 -0.49
CA SER A 370 12.37 56.12 -0.05
C SER A 370 11.87 55.65 1.32
N PHE A 371 11.08 54.58 1.33
CA PHE A 371 10.89 53.78 2.53
C PHE A 371 11.70 52.49 2.38
N SER A 372 12.55 52.20 3.35
CA SER A 372 13.28 50.93 3.41
C SER A 372 12.26 49.80 3.57
N GLY A 373 11.97 49.06 2.49
CA GLY A 373 11.05 47.91 2.54
C GLY A 373 11.51 46.78 3.47
N ALA A 374 12.75 46.86 4.00
CA ALA A 374 13.20 46.02 5.12
C ALA A 374 12.26 46.13 6.34
N ASN A 375 11.70 47.32 6.61
CA ASN A 375 10.79 47.52 7.74
C ASN A 375 9.43 46.82 7.55
N LEU A 376 8.92 46.75 6.32
CA LEU A 376 7.66 46.07 6.00
C LEU A 376 7.82 44.55 6.14
N GLN A 377 8.89 44.01 5.54
CA GLN A 377 9.19 42.58 5.60
C GLN A 377 9.36 42.14 7.06
N THR A 378 10.24 42.81 7.83
CA THR A 378 10.45 42.55 9.27
C THR A 378 9.16 42.71 10.09
N ALA A 379 8.31 43.70 9.76
CA ALA A 379 7.03 43.87 10.45
C ALA A 379 6.04 42.72 10.20
N CYS A 380 6.09 42.11 9.01
CA CYS A 380 5.26 40.96 8.66
C CYS A 380 5.83 39.66 9.22
N VAL A 381 7.12 39.37 9.02
CA VAL A 381 7.71 38.10 9.50
C VAL A 381 7.82 38.04 11.02
N GLY A 382 7.97 39.19 11.68
CA GLY A 382 8.00 39.29 13.14
C GLY A 382 9.37 39.11 13.78
N TYR A 383 10.43 39.01 12.99
CA TYR A 383 11.82 38.99 13.45
C TYR A 383 12.73 39.73 12.45
N GLY A 384 13.90 40.13 12.91
CA GLY A 384 14.96 40.73 12.10
C GLY A 384 16.34 40.19 12.48
N GLY A 385 17.35 40.52 11.67
CA GLY A 385 18.70 39.97 11.87
C GLY A 385 19.37 40.35 13.20
N GLN A 386 18.87 41.40 13.86
CA GLN A 386 19.37 41.87 15.17
C GLN A 386 18.67 41.20 16.36
N ASP A 387 17.68 40.33 16.12
CA ASP A 387 17.07 39.53 17.19
C ASP A 387 17.99 38.35 17.55
N ILE A 388 17.87 37.85 18.79
CA ILE A 388 18.65 36.69 19.25
C ILE A 388 18.10 35.41 18.60
N ALA A 389 18.98 34.54 18.10
CA ALA A 389 18.62 33.24 17.56
C ALA A 389 18.16 32.30 18.69
N ASN A 390 16.85 32.12 18.82
CA ASN A 390 16.23 31.38 19.93
C ASN A 390 14.99 30.58 19.50
N ILE A 391 14.49 29.71 20.39
CA ILE A 391 13.32 28.85 20.12
C ILE A 391 12.00 29.63 19.91
N SER A 392 11.94 30.89 20.37
CA SER A 392 10.79 31.78 20.18
C SER A 392 10.78 32.49 18.83
N ASN A 393 11.89 32.52 18.09
CA ASN A 393 11.95 33.12 16.77
C ASN A 393 11.78 32.03 15.72
N VAL A 394 10.55 31.89 15.22
CA VAL A 394 10.17 30.92 14.18
C VAL A 394 10.44 31.51 12.78
N ALA A 395 10.89 30.66 11.84
CA ALA A 395 11.11 31.00 10.44
C ALA A 395 9.78 31.24 9.71
N VAL A 396 9.23 32.45 9.87
CA VAL A 396 8.07 32.94 9.13
C VAL A 396 8.53 33.69 7.89
N HIS A 397 8.04 33.29 6.74
CA HIS A 397 8.29 33.96 5.46
C HIS A 397 7.04 34.66 5.00
N CYS A 398 7.14 35.98 4.85
CA CYS A 398 6.09 36.79 4.25
C CYS A 398 6.43 37.11 2.81
N GLY A 399 5.42 37.13 1.96
CA GLY A 399 5.55 37.72 0.65
C GLY A 399 4.21 37.91 -0.02
N LEU A 400 4.25 38.68 -1.10
CA LEU A 400 3.09 38.95 -1.92
C LEU A 400 3.17 38.08 -3.16
N PHE A 401 2.02 37.80 -3.74
CA PHE A 401 1.95 36.88 -4.84
C PHE A 401 0.82 37.29 -5.78
N LEU A 402 1.16 37.40 -7.07
CA LEU A 402 0.19 37.59 -8.12
C LEU A 402 -0.34 36.22 -8.55
N GLY A 403 -1.62 35.97 -8.27
CA GLY A 403 -2.28 34.71 -8.59
C GLY A 403 -2.32 34.43 -10.10
N PRO A 404 -2.65 33.20 -10.50
CA PRO A 404 -2.76 32.85 -11.91
C PRO A 404 -3.84 33.68 -12.63
N PRO A 405 -3.63 34.05 -13.90
CA PRO A 405 -4.58 34.84 -14.69
C PRO A 405 -5.94 34.16 -14.82
N GLN A 406 -7.01 34.92 -14.62
CA GLN A 406 -8.40 34.49 -14.81
C GLN A 406 -9.04 35.30 -15.92
N ARG A 407 -9.68 34.61 -16.87
CA ARG A 407 -10.33 35.24 -18.01
C ARG A 407 -11.71 35.78 -17.59
N THR A 408 -12.04 37.01 -18.00
CA THR A 408 -13.26 37.72 -17.54
C THR A 408 -14.28 37.99 -18.65
N ASP A 409 -13.96 37.76 -19.91
CA ASP A 409 -14.85 38.00 -21.07
C ASP A 409 -15.79 36.82 -21.40
N GLY A 410 -15.75 35.74 -20.61
CA GLY A 410 -16.55 34.52 -20.84
C GLY A 410 -16.01 33.56 -21.90
N GLY A 411 -14.86 33.84 -22.53
CA GLY A 411 -14.20 32.92 -23.44
C GLY A 411 -13.51 31.75 -22.74
N ASP A 412 -12.93 30.81 -23.50
CA ASP A 412 -12.18 29.70 -22.89
C ASP A 412 -10.96 30.23 -22.13
N ALA A 413 -10.93 29.97 -20.82
CA ALA A 413 -9.86 30.36 -19.92
C ALA A 413 -8.51 29.68 -20.22
N ARG A 414 -8.47 28.69 -21.13
CA ARG A 414 -7.25 28.04 -21.63
C ARG A 414 -6.59 28.80 -22.79
N LEU A 415 -7.35 29.62 -23.50
CA LEU A 415 -6.91 30.20 -24.77
C LEU A 415 -6.78 31.72 -24.63
N PRO A 416 -5.57 32.29 -24.80
CA PRO A 416 -5.47 33.71 -25.05
C PRO A 416 -6.13 34.03 -26.39
N ALA A 417 -6.94 35.09 -26.43
CA ALA A 417 -7.58 35.57 -27.65
C ALA A 417 -7.32 37.07 -27.83
N ASP A 418 -7.42 37.55 -29.06
CA ASP A 418 -7.34 38.98 -29.32
C ASP A 418 -8.48 39.71 -28.62
N ASN A 419 -8.17 40.85 -28.02
CA ASN A 419 -9.04 41.64 -27.14
C ASN A 419 -9.62 40.87 -25.94
N SER A 420 -8.98 39.77 -25.51
CA SER A 420 -9.42 39.04 -24.32
C SER A 420 -9.10 39.80 -23.05
N THR A 421 -10.05 39.77 -22.10
CA THR A 421 -9.92 40.48 -20.82
C THR A 421 -9.55 39.50 -19.70
N TRP A 422 -8.63 39.93 -18.83
CA TRP A 422 -8.06 39.10 -17.78
C TRP A 422 -7.91 39.87 -16.47
N THR A 423 -8.00 39.14 -15.37
CA THR A 423 -7.78 39.64 -14.02
C THR A 423 -6.86 38.70 -13.25
N GLN A 424 -5.96 39.28 -12.46
CA GLN A 424 -5.11 38.56 -11.51
C GLN A 424 -5.26 39.17 -10.13
N ARG A 425 -5.56 38.35 -9.14
CA ARG A 425 -5.68 38.79 -7.75
C ARG A 425 -4.32 38.79 -7.05
N MET A 426 -4.12 39.75 -6.17
CA MET A 426 -2.92 39.86 -5.36
C MET A 426 -3.19 39.36 -3.95
N PHE A 427 -2.35 38.44 -3.47
CA PHE A 427 -2.46 37.85 -2.15
C PHE A 427 -1.23 38.19 -1.31
N ALA A 428 -1.44 38.44 -0.03
CA ALA A 428 -0.37 38.45 0.96
C ALA A 428 -0.40 37.13 1.72
N CYS A 429 0.74 36.44 1.78
CA CYS A 429 0.82 35.15 2.43
C CYS A 429 1.95 35.15 3.46
N ALA A 430 1.70 34.50 4.59
CA ALA A 430 2.72 34.13 5.56
C ALA A 430 2.83 32.60 5.58
N SER A 431 4.06 32.13 5.47
CA SER A 431 4.41 30.71 5.32
C SER A 431 5.44 30.33 6.37
N ALA A 432 5.38 29.10 6.87
CA ALA A 432 6.38 28.52 7.75
C ALA A 432 6.52 27.02 7.46
N THR A 433 7.64 26.43 7.85
CA THR A 433 7.80 24.98 7.84
C THR A 433 7.61 24.44 9.26
N ARG A 434 6.78 23.41 9.38
CA ARG A 434 6.68 22.63 10.62
C ARG A 434 7.25 21.24 10.42
N ALA A 435 7.95 20.77 11.43
CA ALA A 435 8.41 19.41 11.59
C ALA A 435 7.38 18.62 12.40
N ARG A 436 7.09 17.39 11.97
CA ARG A 436 6.14 16.49 12.63
C ARG A 436 6.60 15.05 12.54
N MET A 437 6.37 14.28 13.60
CA MET A 437 6.57 12.83 13.55
C MET A 437 5.28 12.15 13.10
N GLN A 438 5.35 11.34 12.05
CA GLN A 438 4.21 10.59 11.52
C GLN A 438 4.59 9.14 11.28
N ARG A 439 3.61 8.25 11.44
CA ARG A 439 3.75 6.83 11.14
C ARG A 439 3.36 6.58 9.70
N VAL A 440 4.29 6.02 8.95
CA VAL A 440 4.10 5.62 7.56
C VAL A 440 4.00 4.12 7.49
N GLU A 441 2.89 3.64 6.96
CA GLU A 441 2.66 2.24 6.63
C GLU A 441 2.98 2.02 5.15
N PHE A 442 3.79 1.00 4.89
CA PHE A 442 4.17 0.56 3.56
C PHE A 442 3.57 -0.82 3.32
N ALA A 443 3.03 -1.01 2.12
CA ALA A 443 2.61 -2.32 1.64
C ALA A 443 3.26 -2.60 0.27
N SER A 444 3.92 -3.75 0.18
CA SER A 444 4.51 -4.27 -1.07
C SER A 444 3.90 -5.62 -1.44
N ASN A 445 3.84 -5.89 -2.74
CA ASN A 445 3.41 -7.18 -3.31
C ASN A 445 4.59 -8.13 -3.62
N GLY A 446 5.78 -7.87 -3.06
CA GLY A 446 6.97 -8.73 -3.18
C GLY A 446 8.01 -8.24 -4.18
N THR A 447 7.71 -7.17 -4.92
CA THR A 447 8.69 -6.47 -5.76
C THR A 447 9.50 -5.49 -4.92
N MET A 448 10.83 -5.50 -5.09
CA MET A 448 11.74 -4.49 -4.55
C MET A 448 11.81 -3.29 -5.48
N ASP A 449 10.67 -2.63 -5.68
CA ASP A 449 10.55 -1.41 -6.48
C ASP A 449 9.76 -0.37 -5.68
N LEU A 450 10.30 0.85 -5.64
CA LEU A 450 9.72 1.99 -4.94
C LEU A 450 8.39 2.41 -5.57
N ALA A 451 8.26 2.32 -6.90
CA ALA A 451 7.05 2.70 -7.61
C ALA A 451 5.86 1.76 -7.33
N ALA A 452 6.14 0.53 -6.90
CA ALA A 452 5.14 -0.47 -6.57
C ALA A 452 4.64 -0.39 -5.11
N LEU A 453 5.19 0.52 -4.30
CA LEU A 453 4.82 0.69 -2.90
C LEU A 453 3.47 1.38 -2.75
N ARG A 454 2.63 0.82 -1.88
CA ARG A 454 1.47 1.52 -1.35
C ARG A 454 1.89 2.16 -0.04
N ILE A 455 1.74 3.47 0.04
CA ILE A 455 2.17 4.27 1.18
C ILE A 455 0.95 4.93 1.78
N ALA A 456 0.80 4.80 3.10
CA ALA A 456 -0.22 5.51 3.87
C ALA A 456 0.47 6.19 5.06
N ARG A 457 0.17 7.46 5.30
CA ARG A 457 0.70 8.20 6.45
C ARG A 457 -0.39 8.48 7.47
N SER A 458 -0.03 8.44 8.75
CA SER A 458 -0.93 8.67 9.88
C SER A 458 -0.22 9.43 11.00
N ASP A 459 -0.98 10.21 11.75
CA ASP A 459 -0.43 10.99 12.86
C ASP A 459 -0.12 10.11 14.06
N ILE A 460 0.98 10.43 14.76
CA ILE A 460 1.35 9.79 16.02
C ILE A 460 0.65 10.53 17.16
N ALA A 461 -0.05 9.79 18.04
CA ALA A 461 -0.87 10.36 19.10
C ALA A 461 -0.07 10.91 20.31
N THR A 462 1.23 10.63 20.39
CA THR A 462 2.08 11.04 21.50
C THR A 462 2.96 12.23 21.12
N PRO A 463 2.89 13.34 21.88
CA PRO A 463 3.81 14.47 21.70
C PRO A 463 5.25 14.01 21.83
N VAL A 464 6.12 14.55 20.97
CA VAL A 464 7.55 14.25 20.98
C VAL A 464 8.34 15.41 21.56
N LEU A 465 9.55 15.11 22.05
CA LEU A 465 10.46 16.13 22.53
C LEU A 465 11.30 16.67 21.38
N TRP A 466 11.13 17.96 21.11
CA TRP A 466 11.93 18.71 20.14
C TRP A 466 13.05 19.45 20.85
N GLY A 467 14.23 19.46 20.25
CA GLY A 467 15.40 20.15 20.75
C GLY A 467 15.94 21.13 19.72
N MET A 468 16.37 22.28 20.19
CA MET A 468 17.08 23.30 19.44
C MET A 468 18.32 23.71 20.23
N GLU A 469 19.43 23.94 19.54
CA GLU A 469 20.66 24.38 20.18
C GLU A 469 20.48 25.75 20.87
N LYS A 470 20.96 25.86 22.11
CA LYS A 470 20.91 27.10 22.90
C LYS A 470 22.03 28.06 22.48
N SER A 471 21.69 29.32 22.25
CA SER A 471 22.59 30.36 21.74
C SER A 471 22.20 31.75 22.27
N ASP A 472 23.18 32.65 22.38
CA ASP A 472 22.97 34.09 22.64
C ASP A 472 23.44 34.95 21.46
N ILE A 473 23.57 34.33 20.28
CA ILE A 473 24.05 34.97 19.05
C ILE A 473 22.86 35.54 18.25
N LEU A 474 23.13 36.58 17.47
CA LEU A 474 22.14 37.21 16.58
C LEU A 474 21.68 36.24 15.48
N LEU A 475 20.40 36.36 15.07
CA LEU A 475 19.83 35.61 13.94
C LEU A 475 20.65 35.78 12.67
N SER A 476 21.15 36.99 12.37
CA SER A 476 21.96 37.22 11.17
C SER A 476 23.29 36.46 11.15
N ASP A 477 23.74 35.95 12.29
CA ASP A 477 25.06 35.39 12.47
C ASP A 477 25.05 33.87 12.64
N VAL A 478 23.88 33.21 12.73
CA VAL A 478 23.85 31.77 12.98
C VAL A 478 22.61 31.06 12.46
N ASP A 479 22.82 29.87 11.88
CA ASP A 479 21.77 28.86 11.73
C ASP A 479 21.95 27.82 12.86
N LEU A 480 20.85 27.51 13.56
CA LEU A 480 20.87 26.64 14.74
C LEU A 480 20.42 25.22 14.40
N LEU A 481 21.05 24.25 15.05
CA LEU A 481 20.67 22.85 14.92
C LEU A 481 19.34 22.61 15.65
N TRP A 482 18.45 21.86 14.99
CA TRP A 482 17.14 21.51 15.53
C TRP A 482 16.74 20.11 15.08
N GLY A 483 15.91 19.44 15.87
CA GLY A 483 15.38 18.11 15.54
C GLY A 483 14.81 17.39 16.75
N ARG A 484 14.41 16.13 16.55
CA ARG A 484 13.92 15.29 17.65
C ARG A 484 15.07 14.89 18.57
N VAL A 485 14.84 14.97 19.88
CA VAL A 485 15.79 14.51 20.90
C VAL A 485 15.12 13.50 21.85
N PRO A 486 15.87 12.57 22.47
CA PRO A 486 15.30 11.65 23.46
C PRO A 486 14.87 12.37 24.74
N ASP A 487 13.88 11.81 25.44
CA ASP A 487 13.33 12.37 26.69
C ASP A 487 14.38 12.64 27.78
N ALA A 488 15.48 11.87 27.80
CA ALA A 488 16.58 12.08 28.73
C ALA A 488 17.25 13.46 28.62
N HIS A 489 17.13 14.13 27.46
CA HIS A 489 17.74 15.42 27.18
C HIS A 489 16.80 16.62 27.41
N GLU A 490 15.62 16.41 28.00
CA GLU A 490 14.64 17.47 28.25
C GLU A 490 15.20 18.67 29.04
N ARG A 491 16.14 18.43 29.96
CA ARG A 491 16.80 19.47 30.77
C ARG A 491 18.28 19.69 30.41
N ALA A 492 18.68 19.32 29.19
CA ALA A 492 20.06 19.54 28.74
C ALA A 492 20.39 21.04 28.72
N ALA A 493 21.49 21.45 29.37
CA ALA A 493 21.87 22.87 29.47
C ALA A 493 22.23 23.50 28.11
N SER A 494 22.62 22.67 27.14
CA SER A 494 23.01 23.06 25.78
C SER A 494 21.84 23.20 24.80
N LEU A 495 20.61 22.82 25.19
CA LEU A 495 19.45 22.81 24.30
C LEU A 495 18.28 23.58 24.91
N TRP A 496 17.50 24.26 24.07
CA TRP A 496 16.11 24.57 24.36
C TRP A 496 15.24 23.40 23.92
N THR A 497 14.30 22.99 24.76
CA THR A 497 13.45 21.85 24.51
C THR A 497 11.99 22.22 24.62
N THR A 498 11.13 21.57 23.83
CA THR A 498 9.68 21.74 23.92
C THR A 498 8.98 20.42 23.58
N ARG A 499 7.89 20.11 24.28
CA ARG A 499 7.04 18.95 24.00
C ARG A 499 5.84 19.39 23.19
N SER A 500 5.73 18.89 21.98
CA SER A 500 4.64 19.24 21.06
C SER A 500 4.51 18.20 19.96
N ASP A 501 3.32 18.10 19.39
CA ASP A 501 3.06 17.28 18.21
C ASP A 501 3.73 17.86 16.96
N VAL A 502 3.91 19.19 16.94
CA VAL A 502 4.52 19.94 15.85
C VAL A 502 5.61 20.87 16.37
N PHE A 503 6.64 21.06 15.57
CA PHE A 503 7.72 21.99 15.86
C PHE A 503 7.94 22.90 14.66
N TYR A 504 7.74 24.19 14.84
CA TYR A 504 8.02 25.14 13.79
C TYR A 504 9.53 25.39 13.71
N VAL A 505 10.07 25.27 12.50
CA VAL A 505 11.50 25.42 12.25
C VAL A 505 11.93 26.83 12.67
N PRO A 506 13.01 26.96 13.47
CA PRO A 506 13.46 28.26 13.94
C PRO A 506 14.07 29.09 12.82
N ALA A 507 13.99 30.41 12.95
CA ALA A 507 14.69 31.34 12.08
C ALA A 507 16.21 31.27 12.34
N GLY A 508 16.98 31.54 11.28
CA GLY A 508 18.43 31.67 11.34
C GLY A 508 18.99 32.64 10.29
N ALA A 509 20.29 32.61 10.11
CA ALA A 509 21.00 33.49 9.18
C ALA A 509 20.53 33.29 7.74
N THR A 510 20.21 32.05 7.37
CA THR A 510 19.68 31.72 6.05
C THR A 510 18.38 32.48 5.75
N ASP A 511 17.50 32.67 6.73
CA ASP A 511 16.24 33.42 6.58
C ASP A 511 16.46 34.93 6.39
N ILE A 512 17.54 35.47 6.95
CA ILE A 512 17.87 36.90 6.88
C ILE A 512 18.55 37.24 5.54
N TRP A 513 19.48 36.39 5.10
CA TRP A 513 20.34 36.68 3.96
C TRP A 513 19.86 36.03 2.66
N GLY A 514 18.99 35.01 2.75
CA GLY A 514 18.54 34.24 1.58
C GLY A 514 19.66 33.47 0.89
N VAL A 515 20.68 33.08 1.65
CA VAL A 515 21.81 32.26 1.16
C VAL A 515 21.99 31.05 2.06
N THR A 516 22.25 29.89 1.44
CA THR A 516 22.48 28.65 2.18
C THR A 516 23.79 28.74 2.96
N THR A 517 23.79 28.37 4.24
CA THR A 517 25.03 27.97 4.90
C THR A 517 25.43 26.56 4.49
N GLY A 518 26.69 26.38 4.08
CA GLY A 518 27.25 25.05 3.84
C GLY A 518 27.27 24.19 5.10
N GLY A 519 27.31 22.87 4.93
CA GLY A 519 27.47 21.91 6.01
C GLY A 519 26.24 21.66 6.89
N MET A 520 25.11 22.35 6.70
CA MET A 520 23.88 22.17 7.48
C MET A 520 22.64 22.00 6.58
N ALA A 521 22.16 20.77 6.42
CA ALA A 521 20.97 20.50 5.59
C ALA A 521 19.65 20.96 6.21
N GLY A 522 19.61 21.16 7.54
CA GLY A 522 18.43 21.63 8.25
C GLY A 522 17.96 23.05 7.89
N VAL A 523 18.76 23.81 7.12
CA VAL A 523 18.42 25.18 6.65
C VAL A 523 17.69 25.18 5.30
N LEU A 524 17.61 24.04 4.60
CA LEU A 524 16.94 23.94 3.30
C LEU A 524 15.48 24.41 3.30
N PRO A 525 14.66 24.17 4.35
CA PRO A 525 13.32 24.74 4.44
C PRO A 525 13.25 26.26 4.25
N ALA A 526 14.16 27.00 4.90
CA ALA A 526 14.27 28.46 4.80
C ALA A 526 14.67 28.90 3.39
N MET A 527 15.57 28.16 2.74
CA MET A 527 15.98 28.42 1.37
C MET A 527 14.87 28.18 0.36
N ALA A 528 14.07 27.13 0.55
CA ALA A 528 12.93 26.87 -0.32
C ALA A 528 11.93 28.04 -0.26
N TRP A 529 11.58 28.53 0.93
CA TRP A 529 10.70 29.71 1.06
C TRP A 529 11.33 30.97 0.48
N THR A 530 12.59 31.26 0.82
CA THR A 530 13.28 32.46 0.31
C THR A 530 13.38 32.44 -1.22
N THR A 531 13.55 31.26 -1.82
CA THR A 531 13.52 31.09 -3.28
C THR A 531 12.14 31.37 -3.86
N LEU A 532 11.06 30.97 -3.18
CA LEU A 532 9.69 31.21 -3.63
C LEU A 532 9.25 32.67 -3.49
N GLU A 533 9.75 33.40 -2.49
CA GLU A 533 9.44 34.83 -2.35
C GLU A 533 10.33 35.72 -3.25
N ASN A 534 11.39 35.18 -3.86
CA ASN A 534 12.31 35.93 -4.68
C ASN A 534 11.85 36.00 -6.15
N PRO A 535 11.50 37.20 -6.68
CA PRO A 535 11.08 37.37 -8.07
C PRO A 535 12.18 37.09 -9.11
N LEU A 536 13.45 37.02 -8.68
CA LEU A 536 14.60 36.70 -9.52
C LEU A 536 14.95 35.20 -9.52
N SER A 537 14.15 34.37 -8.85
CA SER A 537 14.34 32.92 -8.84
C SER A 537 14.30 32.35 -10.26
N GLN A 538 15.21 31.43 -10.55
CA GLN A 538 15.28 30.73 -11.84
C GLN A 538 14.31 29.55 -11.94
N VAL A 539 13.59 29.23 -10.85
CA VAL A 539 12.62 28.16 -10.82
C VAL A 539 11.29 28.65 -11.39
N ASP A 540 10.86 28.08 -12.51
CA ASP A 540 9.64 28.50 -13.20
C ASP A 540 8.40 27.73 -12.69
N TYR A 541 7.62 28.39 -11.83
CA TYR A 541 6.25 27.97 -11.48
C TYR A 541 5.17 28.87 -12.08
N SER A 542 5.55 29.75 -13.02
CA SER A 542 4.70 30.83 -13.51
C SER A 542 3.51 30.34 -14.36
N GLY A 543 3.61 29.12 -14.88
CA GLY A 543 2.64 28.52 -15.77
C GLY A 543 2.75 28.98 -17.23
N VAL A 544 3.75 29.82 -17.57
CA VAL A 544 3.99 30.32 -18.94
C VAL A 544 4.49 29.20 -19.85
N THR A 545 5.42 28.38 -19.35
CA THR A 545 6.00 27.26 -20.11
C THR A 545 5.24 25.94 -19.89
N ASN A 546 4.43 25.87 -18.83
CA ASN A 546 3.68 24.67 -18.44
C ASN A 546 2.20 24.99 -18.24
N PHE A 547 1.40 24.85 -19.31
CA PHE A 547 -0.03 25.15 -19.27
C PHE A 547 -0.81 24.21 -18.35
N ALA A 548 -0.39 22.95 -18.19
CA ALA A 548 -1.05 22.03 -17.27
C ALA A 548 -0.91 22.52 -15.82
N LEU A 549 0.25 23.08 -15.47
CA LEU A 549 0.50 23.69 -14.17
C LEU A 549 -0.38 24.92 -13.96
N LEU A 550 -0.43 25.81 -14.95
CA LEU A 550 -1.30 26.98 -14.92
C LEU A 550 -2.78 26.58 -14.67
N ARG A 551 -3.26 25.55 -15.38
CA ARG A 551 -4.63 25.04 -15.21
C ARG A 551 -4.87 24.45 -13.83
N LYS A 552 -3.91 23.71 -13.28
CA LYS A 552 -3.98 23.17 -11.91
C LYS A 552 -4.17 24.32 -10.91
N PHE A 553 -3.34 25.36 -11.00
CA PHE A 553 -3.42 26.52 -10.11
C PHE A 553 -4.69 27.36 -10.29
N GLN A 554 -5.11 27.64 -11.53
CA GLN A 554 -6.38 28.31 -11.79
C GLN A 554 -7.56 27.55 -11.17
N SER A 555 -7.58 26.22 -11.31
CA SER A 555 -8.65 25.38 -10.76
C SER A 555 -8.70 25.40 -9.23
N MET A 556 -7.54 25.53 -8.57
CA MET A 556 -7.46 25.65 -7.10
C MET A 556 -8.04 26.99 -6.64
N LEU A 557 -7.61 28.11 -7.24
CA LEU A 557 -8.17 29.43 -6.87
C LEU A 557 -9.66 29.56 -7.16
N LEU A 558 -10.16 28.92 -8.22
CA LEU A 558 -11.60 28.98 -8.55
C LEU A 558 -12.45 28.22 -7.54
N ARG A 559 -11.92 27.17 -6.90
CA ARG A 559 -12.62 26.40 -5.86
C ARG A 559 -12.60 27.12 -4.52
N ASP A 560 -11.41 27.57 -4.11
CA ASP A 560 -11.20 28.33 -2.88
C ASP A 560 -10.12 29.38 -3.14
N PRO A 561 -10.47 30.68 -3.23
CA PRO A 561 -9.49 31.72 -3.51
C PRO A 561 -8.38 31.82 -2.47
N LEU A 562 -8.70 31.68 -1.18
CA LEU A 562 -7.74 31.88 -0.09
C LEU A 562 -6.98 30.59 0.22
N GLY A 563 -7.71 29.49 0.44
CA GLY A 563 -7.09 28.18 0.69
C GLY A 563 -6.35 27.65 -0.53
N GLY A 564 -6.84 27.94 -1.74
CA GLY A 564 -6.16 27.60 -2.99
C GLY A 564 -4.85 28.35 -3.16
N ALA A 565 -4.79 29.65 -2.83
CA ALA A 565 -3.53 30.41 -2.85
C ALA A 565 -2.49 29.84 -1.88
N ALA A 566 -2.91 29.49 -0.66
CA ALA A 566 -2.03 28.83 0.31
C ALA A 566 -1.56 27.45 -0.15
N GLN A 567 -2.47 26.63 -0.71
CA GLN A 567 -2.15 25.30 -1.22
C GLN A 567 -1.16 25.35 -2.38
N ILE A 568 -1.26 26.33 -3.27
CA ILE A 568 -0.30 26.54 -4.37
C ILE A 568 1.11 26.75 -3.82
N LYS A 569 1.29 27.64 -2.85
CA LYS A 569 2.60 27.89 -2.23
C LYS A 569 3.15 26.63 -1.54
N ASN A 570 2.30 25.89 -0.83
CA ASN A 570 2.66 24.63 -0.18
C ASN A 570 3.12 23.57 -1.19
N LEU A 571 2.47 23.47 -2.36
CA LEU A 571 2.86 22.55 -3.43
C LEU A 571 4.21 22.92 -4.04
N MET A 572 4.43 24.21 -4.34
CA MET A 572 5.74 24.68 -4.84
C MET A 572 6.86 24.41 -3.86
N TRP A 573 6.63 24.65 -2.56
CA TRP A 573 7.62 24.37 -1.52
C TRP A 573 7.94 22.87 -1.44
N THR A 574 6.92 22.02 -1.49
CA THR A 574 7.08 20.56 -1.43
C THR A 574 7.90 20.05 -2.62
N ASP A 575 7.62 20.57 -3.82
CA ASP A 575 8.35 20.24 -5.05
C ASP A 575 9.82 20.69 -4.99
N LEU A 576 10.09 21.90 -4.50
CA LEU A 576 11.45 22.38 -4.25
C LEU A 576 12.20 21.50 -3.24
N MET A 577 11.57 21.18 -2.12
CA MET A 577 12.19 20.36 -1.08
C MET A 577 12.47 18.94 -1.58
N ALA A 578 11.54 18.32 -2.30
CA ALA A 578 11.74 17.01 -2.90
C ALA A 578 13.01 16.95 -3.78
N ASN A 579 13.32 18.04 -4.47
CA ASN A 579 14.51 18.16 -5.32
C ASN A 579 15.82 18.43 -4.55
N ASN A 580 15.78 18.84 -3.28
CA ASN A 580 16.95 19.41 -2.61
C ASN A 580 17.33 18.75 -1.27
N VAL A 581 16.41 18.09 -0.57
CA VAL A 581 16.68 17.38 0.69
C VAL A 581 16.60 15.87 0.51
N MET A 582 17.27 15.13 1.39
CA MET A 582 17.16 13.68 1.53
C MET A 582 17.25 13.26 3.00
N GLY A 583 16.63 12.14 3.33
CA GLY A 583 16.83 11.42 4.59
C GLY A 583 17.96 10.40 4.50
N SER A 584 18.74 10.26 5.58
CA SER A 584 19.86 9.30 5.65
C SER A 584 19.68 8.15 6.63
N ASP A 585 18.60 8.15 7.43
CA ASP A 585 18.39 7.17 8.49
C ASP A 585 18.08 5.77 7.94
N SER A 586 19.01 4.83 8.10
CA SER A 586 18.82 3.43 7.68
C SER A 586 18.56 2.50 8.86
N ARG A 587 17.75 1.46 8.62
CA ARG A 587 17.50 0.36 9.54
C ARG A 587 18.02 -0.94 8.95
N THR A 588 18.60 -1.79 9.80
CA THR A 588 19.11 -3.12 9.40
C THR A 588 18.03 -4.20 9.44
N SER A 589 16.96 -3.97 10.20
CA SER A 589 15.82 -4.89 10.31
C SER A 589 14.52 -4.13 10.46
N LEU A 590 13.43 -4.73 9.95
CA LEU A 590 12.08 -4.18 9.99
C LEU A 590 11.12 -5.21 10.56
N LEU A 591 10.10 -4.75 11.27
CA LEU A 591 8.99 -5.59 11.72
C LEU A 591 7.96 -5.67 10.59
N VAL A 592 7.84 -6.83 9.98
CA VAL A 592 7.02 -7.05 8.78
C VAL A 592 5.93 -8.07 9.06
N GLY A 593 4.69 -7.73 8.70
CA GLY A 593 3.60 -8.67 8.55
C GLY A 593 3.62 -9.22 7.13
N GLU A 594 4.28 -10.35 6.92
CA GLU A 594 4.40 -11.00 5.62
C GLU A 594 3.01 -11.41 5.07
N ASN A 595 2.80 -11.21 3.78
CA ASN A 595 1.62 -11.69 3.08
C ASN A 595 1.73 -13.21 2.90
N VAL A 596 0.78 -13.96 3.46
CA VAL A 596 0.75 -15.40 3.37
C VAL A 596 -0.43 -15.82 2.49
N PRO A 597 -0.24 -16.71 1.51
CA PRO A 597 -1.34 -17.25 0.72
C PRO A 597 -2.31 -18.00 1.62
N SER A 598 -3.59 -17.76 1.42
CA SER A 598 -4.67 -18.50 2.07
C SER A 598 -5.50 -19.25 1.04
N VAL A 599 -6.18 -20.29 1.51
CA VAL A 599 -7.17 -21.02 0.72
C VAL A 599 -8.54 -20.71 1.27
N SER A 600 -9.46 -20.35 0.38
CA SER A 600 -10.87 -20.17 0.67
C SER A 600 -11.62 -21.45 0.33
N TYR A 601 -12.46 -21.93 1.24
CA TYR A 601 -13.31 -23.09 1.01
C TYR A 601 -14.79 -22.73 1.11
N ASP A 602 -15.57 -22.99 0.06
CA ASP A 602 -17.03 -22.83 0.09
C ASP A 602 -17.70 -24.06 0.71
N LEU A 603 -18.31 -23.86 1.88
CA LEU A 603 -18.97 -24.89 2.68
C LEU A 603 -20.11 -25.63 1.94
N ARG A 604 -20.67 -25.06 0.87
CA ARG A 604 -21.71 -25.74 0.05
C ARG A 604 -21.19 -27.05 -0.56
N TYR A 605 -19.91 -27.11 -0.89
CA TYR A 605 -19.29 -28.30 -1.48
C TYR A 605 -18.95 -29.39 -0.45
N ALA A 606 -19.05 -29.10 0.85
CA ALA A 606 -18.87 -30.07 1.93
C ALA A 606 -20.13 -30.88 2.27
N ILE A 607 -21.30 -30.55 1.72
CA ILE A 607 -22.58 -31.21 2.05
C ILE A 607 -22.53 -32.74 1.86
N PRO A 608 -22.00 -33.29 0.73
CA PRO A 608 -21.92 -34.74 0.56
C PRO A 608 -21.00 -35.42 1.60
N ALA A 609 -19.92 -34.75 2.00
CA ALA A 609 -19.00 -35.26 3.00
C ALA A 609 -19.60 -35.26 4.41
N LEU A 610 -20.39 -34.25 4.76
CA LEU A 610 -21.11 -34.22 6.04
C LEU A 610 -22.14 -35.36 6.15
N LEU A 611 -22.86 -35.65 5.07
CA LEU A 611 -23.77 -36.80 4.99
C LEU A 611 -23.02 -38.13 5.10
N LEU A 612 -21.83 -38.22 4.49
CA LEU A 612 -20.96 -39.39 4.62
C LEU A 612 -20.52 -39.60 6.07
N ILE A 613 -20.10 -38.55 6.77
CA ILE A 613 -19.70 -38.61 8.19
C ILE A 613 -20.88 -39.08 9.04
N LEU A 614 -22.10 -38.61 8.77
CA LEU A 614 -23.31 -39.01 9.50
C LEU A 614 -23.62 -40.51 9.37
N LEU A 615 -23.30 -41.13 8.21
CA LEU A 615 -23.43 -42.57 8.00
C LEU A 615 -22.24 -43.37 8.55
N TRP A 616 -21.04 -42.80 8.45
CA TRP A 616 -19.79 -43.44 8.85
C TRP A 616 -19.65 -43.57 10.37
N LEU A 617 -19.92 -42.49 11.09
CA LEU A 617 -19.65 -42.38 12.53
C LEU A 617 -20.44 -43.42 13.35
N PRO A 618 -21.75 -43.65 13.13
CA PRO A 618 -22.50 -44.71 13.82
C PRO A 618 -22.04 -46.11 13.41
N SER A 619 -21.68 -46.32 12.14
CA SER A 619 -21.27 -47.63 11.62
C SER A 619 -19.94 -48.09 12.21
N VAL A 620 -18.97 -47.19 12.31
CA VAL A 620 -17.65 -47.50 12.90
C VAL A 620 -17.76 -47.68 14.41
N ILE A 621 -18.51 -46.82 15.11
CA ILE A 621 -18.73 -46.97 16.56
C ILE A 621 -19.45 -48.28 16.86
N GLY A 622 -20.48 -48.64 16.09
CA GLY A 622 -21.19 -49.91 16.25
C GLY A 622 -20.29 -51.12 16.03
N ALA A 623 -19.48 -51.11 14.98
CA ALA A 623 -18.51 -52.18 14.71
C ALA A 623 -17.46 -52.29 15.82
N ALA A 624 -16.91 -51.17 16.27
CA ALA A 624 -15.94 -51.13 17.36
C ALA A 624 -16.54 -51.63 18.68
N PHE A 625 -17.77 -51.21 19.01
CA PHE A 625 -18.48 -51.68 20.20
C PHE A 625 -18.66 -53.20 20.19
N VAL A 626 -19.13 -53.77 19.08
CA VAL A 626 -19.35 -55.22 18.93
C VAL A 626 -18.04 -56.02 19.01
N LEU A 627 -16.94 -55.48 18.48
CA LEU A 627 -15.62 -56.12 18.53
C LEU A 627 -14.97 -56.01 19.92
N LEU A 628 -15.08 -54.86 20.59
CA LEU A 628 -14.48 -54.61 21.91
C LEU A 628 -15.24 -55.29 23.05
N THR A 629 -16.56 -55.39 22.95
CA THR A 629 -17.40 -56.10 23.95
C THR A 629 -17.32 -57.62 23.83
N GLY A 630 -16.62 -58.15 22.81
CA GLY A 630 -16.48 -59.59 22.58
C GLY A 630 -17.73 -60.28 22.04
N LEU A 631 -18.79 -59.51 21.71
CA LEU A 631 -20.02 -60.00 21.09
C LEU A 631 -19.77 -60.65 19.72
N LEU A 632 -18.71 -60.23 19.02
CA LEU A 632 -18.20 -60.88 17.81
C LEU A 632 -16.72 -61.27 18.01
N LYS A 633 -16.42 -62.57 18.06
CA LYS A 633 -15.05 -63.06 18.21
C LYS A 633 -14.30 -63.03 16.87
N ILE A 634 -13.09 -62.45 16.85
CA ILE A 634 -12.23 -62.39 15.65
C ILE A 634 -11.94 -63.81 15.09
N SER A 635 -11.87 -64.81 15.96
CA SER A 635 -11.72 -66.21 15.57
C SER A 635 -12.91 -66.73 14.73
N TYR A 636 -14.13 -66.27 15.01
CA TYR A 636 -15.33 -66.60 14.25
C TYR A 636 -15.35 -65.91 12.89
N LEU A 637 -14.88 -64.66 12.80
CA LEU A 637 -14.72 -63.95 11.53
C LEU A 637 -13.68 -64.65 10.64
N ARG A 638 -12.53 -65.06 11.21
CA ARG A 638 -11.51 -65.85 10.50
C ARG A 638 -12.03 -67.23 10.08
N TYR A 639 -12.83 -67.88 10.93
CA TYR A 639 -13.49 -69.14 10.62
C TYR A 639 -14.43 -68.99 9.42
N LEU A 640 -15.31 -67.98 9.43
CA LEU A 640 -16.20 -67.70 8.29
C LEU A 640 -15.43 -67.38 7.01
N LEU A 641 -14.47 -66.44 7.05
CA LEU A 641 -13.68 -66.05 5.88
C LEU A 641 -12.88 -67.22 5.27
N SER A 642 -12.35 -68.11 6.10
CA SER A 642 -11.60 -69.30 5.64
C SER A 642 -12.49 -70.39 5.03
N HIS A 643 -13.78 -70.42 5.38
CA HIS A 643 -14.75 -71.40 4.88
C HIS A 643 -15.65 -70.86 3.76
N THR A 644 -15.61 -69.55 3.47
CA THR A 644 -16.34 -68.90 2.38
C THR A 644 -15.49 -68.62 1.13
N SER A 645 -14.24 -69.08 1.11
CA SER A 645 -13.35 -68.99 -0.06
C SER A 645 -13.93 -69.79 -1.24
N ALA A 646 -14.18 -69.13 -2.37
CA ALA A 646 -14.75 -69.76 -3.58
C ALA A 646 -13.93 -70.97 -4.06
N GLY A 647 -12.60 -70.93 -3.85
CA GLY A 647 -11.72 -72.07 -4.14
C GLY A 647 -12.01 -73.30 -3.28
N ARG A 648 -12.38 -73.14 -2.00
CA ARG A 648 -12.72 -74.27 -1.11
C ARG A 648 -14.17 -74.76 -1.27
N ILE A 649 -15.07 -73.90 -1.76
CA ILE A 649 -16.46 -74.29 -2.09
C ILE A 649 -16.49 -75.11 -3.39
N ALA A 650 -15.71 -74.72 -4.41
CA ALA A 650 -15.58 -75.47 -5.65
C ALA A 650 -14.84 -76.81 -5.47
N LEU A 651 -13.89 -76.88 -4.52
CA LEU A 651 -13.14 -78.11 -4.19
C LEU A 651 -13.85 -79.04 -3.18
N GLY A 652 -15.03 -78.67 -2.67
CA GLY A 652 -15.82 -79.53 -1.79
C GLY A 652 -15.36 -79.60 -0.32
N ASP A 653 -14.31 -78.88 0.06
CA ASP A 653 -13.76 -78.82 1.43
C ASP A 653 -14.50 -77.81 2.35
N SER A 654 -15.73 -77.47 2.00
CA SER A 654 -16.58 -76.54 2.76
C SER A 654 -17.64 -77.31 3.55
N ALA A 655 -17.82 -77.00 4.84
CA ALA A 655 -18.83 -77.64 5.69
C ALA A 655 -20.30 -77.33 5.31
N LEU A 656 -20.53 -76.55 4.24
CA LEU A 656 -21.87 -76.18 3.75
C LEU A 656 -22.30 -77.15 2.63
N ARG A 657 -23.09 -78.18 2.98
CA ARG A 657 -23.75 -79.06 1.99
C ARG A 657 -25.13 -78.51 1.60
N PRO A 658 -25.54 -78.60 0.32
CA PRO A 658 -26.90 -78.22 -0.08
C PRO A 658 -27.93 -79.21 0.51
N VAL A 659 -29.00 -78.67 1.08
CA VAL A 659 -30.13 -79.47 1.61
C VAL A 659 -31.09 -79.78 0.47
N HIS A 660 -31.32 -81.05 0.16
CA HIS A 660 -32.42 -81.49 -0.71
C HIS A 660 -33.75 -81.42 0.05
N GLN A 661 -34.73 -80.72 -0.52
CA GLN A 661 -36.13 -80.72 -0.05
C GLN A 661 -36.79 -82.07 -0.37
N GLN A 662 -37.25 -82.79 0.65
CA GLN A 662 -38.20 -83.90 0.50
C GLN A 662 -39.61 -83.41 0.85
N TYR A 663 -40.51 -83.47 -0.14
CA TYR A 663 -41.96 -83.39 0.08
C TYR A 663 -42.47 -84.74 0.61
N MET A 664 -43.18 -84.73 1.74
CA MET A 664 -43.90 -85.89 2.28
C MET A 664 -45.32 -85.95 1.71
N ALA A 665 -45.78 -87.15 1.35
CA ALA A 665 -47.21 -87.47 1.25
C ALA A 665 -47.49 -88.78 2.02
N PRO A 666 -48.64 -88.92 2.71
CA PRO A 666 -48.89 -89.96 3.70
C PRO A 666 -49.53 -91.23 3.12
N ALA A 667 -49.45 -92.32 3.88
CA ALA A 667 -49.88 -93.67 3.53
C ALA A 667 -51.38 -93.94 3.82
N THR A 668 -51.98 -94.81 3.00
CA THR A 668 -53.16 -95.64 3.34
C THR A 668 -53.05 -97.02 2.66
N PRO A 669 -53.52 -98.12 3.29
CA PRO A 669 -53.34 -99.49 2.78
C PRO A 669 -54.63 -100.08 2.17
N MET A 670 -54.51 -100.98 1.19
CA MET A 670 -55.15 -102.32 1.11
C MET A 670 -55.13 -102.91 -0.32
N ALA A 671 -54.79 -104.21 -0.35
CA ALA A 671 -55.28 -105.30 -1.20
C ALA A 671 -55.18 -105.24 -2.74
N GLY A 672 -54.66 -106.35 -3.30
CA GLY A 672 -55.26 -106.95 -4.51
C GLY A 672 -54.38 -107.03 -5.77
N ALA A 673 -53.82 -108.23 -5.99
CA ALA A 673 -53.84 -108.97 -7.25
C ALA A 673 -53.24 -108.41 -8.57
N THR A 674 -52.48 -109.31 -9.22
CA THR A 674 -52.31 -109.55 -10.67
C THR A 674 -51.40 -108.67 -11.53
N ARG A 675 -50.29 -109.31 -11.98
CA ARG A 675 -49.97 -109.69 -13.38
C ARG A 675 -49.91 -108.60 -14.46
N GLY A 676 -48.79 -108.55 -15.19
CA GLY A 676 -48.75 -108.12 -16.60
C GLY A 676 -47.68 -107.10 -16.94
N ASP A 677 -46.59 -107.60 -17.54
CA ASP A 677 -46.04 -107.24 -18.84
C ASP A 677 -45.96 -105.78 -19.34
N ASP A 678 -44.81 -105.57 -20.00
CA ASP A 678 -44.60 -104.86 -21.25
C ASP A 678 -44.35 -103.34 -21.29
N GLU A 679 -43.09 -103.07 -21.60
CA GLU A 679 -42.65 -102.53 -22.89
C GLU A 679 -43.26 -101.23 -23.44
N THR A 680 -42.33 -100.27 -23.61
CA THR A 680 -42.04 -99.55 -24.86
C THR A 680 -43.14 -98.65 -25.46
N ARG A 681 -42.87 -97.41 -25.88
CA ARG A 681 -42.04 -97.09 -27.04
C ARG A 681 -41.77 -95.57 -27.09
N TRP A 682 -40.50 -95.14 -27.20
CA TRP A 682 -39.80 -94.72 -28.43
C TRP A 682 -40.14 -93.29 -28.88
N ALA A 683 -39.30 -92.47 -29.51
CA ALA A 683 -37.87 -92.45 -29.85
C ALA A 683 -37.65 -91.14 -30.64
N LYS A 684 -36.40 -90.63 -30.65
CA LYS A 684 -35.66 -89.95 -31.74
C LYS A 684 -34.60 -89.01 -31.12
N GLY A 685 -33.33 -89.02 -31.50
CA GLY A 685 -32.62 -89.71 -32.57
C GLY A 685 -31.11 -89.70 -32.33
N ALA A 686 -30.43 -90.67 -32.93
CA ALA A 686 -29.02 -90.98 -32.76
C ALA A 686 -28.10 -90.28 -33.77
N GLY A 687 -26.81 -90.16 -33.43
CA GLY A 687 -25.71 -89.87 -34.35
C GLY A 687 -24.38 -89.84 -33.58
N ARG A 688 -23.41 -90.66 -33.98
CA ARG A 688 -22.24 -91.12 -33.19
C ARG A 688 -20.96 -91.02 -34.06
N VAL A 689 -19.80 -90.77 -33.41
CA VAL A 689 -18.38 -91.13 -33.78
C VAL A 689 -17.56 -90.10 -34.63
N PRO A 690 -16.19 -89.94 -34.55
CA PRO A 690 -15.13 -90.17 -33.51
C PRO A 690 -14.04 -89.04 -33.30
N VAL A 691 -13.23 -89.18 -32.21
CA VAL A 691 -11.74 -89.05 -31.96
C VAL A 691 -10.86 -88.08 -32.83
N TRP A 692 -9.96 -87.22 -32.30
CA TRP A 692 -8.52 -87.46 -31.97
C TRP A 692 -7.88 -86.46 -30.97
N VAL A 693 -6.81 -86.94 -30.31
CA VAL A 693 -5.81 -86.25 -29.48
C VAL A 693 -4.57 -85.97 -30.34
N GLU A 694 -3.92 -84.82 -30.18
CA GLU A 694 -2.52 -84.62 -30.61
C GLU A 694 -1.73 -83.74 -29.61
N GLN A 695 -0.59 -84.27 -29.19
CA GLN A 695 0.54 -83.59 -28.54
C GLN A 695 1.52 -83.12 -29.62
N GLY A 696 2.28 -82.05 -29.37
CA GLY A 696 3.46 -81.71 -30.18
C GLY A 696 4.17 -80.43 -29.74
N GLU A 697 5.31 -80.62 -29.09
CA GLU A 697 6.32 -79.62 -28.68
C GLU A 697 7.19 -79.10 -29.85
N ASP A 698 7.85 -77.97 -29.56
CA ASP A 698 9.17 -77.49 -30.01
C ASP A 698 9.45 -76.91 -31.41
N GLY A 699 10.16 -75.77 -31.40
CA GLY A 699 11.31 -75.58 -32.30
C GLY A 699 11.48 -74.24 -33.03
N TYR A 700 12.18 -73.30 -32.39
CA TYR A 700 13.27 -72.43 -32.92
C TYR A 700 13.23 -71.81 -34.34
N GLY A 701 13.57 -70.51 -34.43
CA GLY A 701 14.58 -70.04 -35.39
C GLY A 701 14.34 -68.73 -36.17
N HIS A 702 14.93 -67.64 -35.67
CA HIS A 702 15.62 -66.53 -36.38
C HIS A 702 15.03 -65.85 -37.64
N GLY A 703 14.90 -64.51 -37.54
CA GLY A 703 15.86 -63.63 -38.24
C GLY A 703 15.31 -62.51 -39.14
N LYS A 704 15.59 -61.25 -38.73
CA LYS A 704 15.88 -60.04 -39.54
C LYS A 704 14.73 -59.46 -40.40
N GLU A 705 14.61 -58.19 -40.72
CA GLU A 705 15.24 -56.88 -40.42
C GLU A 705 14.58 -55.94 -41.45
N ARG A 706 14.08 -54.76 -41.07
CA ARG A 706 14.16 -53.49 -41.83
C ARG A 706 13.21 -52.41 -41.29
N ASP A 707 13.82 -51.23 -41.20
CA ASP A 707 13.28 -49.90 -40.90
C ASP A 707 12.09 -49.49 -41.78
N PHE A 708 11.27 -48.55 -41.29
CA PHE A 708 10.98 -47.29 -42.00
C PHE A 708 10.28 -46.25 -41.09
N ALA A 709 10.94 -45.09 -40.98
CA ALA A 709 10.44 -43.71 -40.94
C ALA A 709 9.48 -43.18 -39.85
N ALA A 710 9.98 -42.13 -39.21
CA ALA A 710 9.27 -41.03 -38.56
C ALA A 710 8.36 -40.23 -39.52
N VAL A 711 7.30 -39.60 -38.99
CA VAL A 711 6.89 -38.20 -39.28
C VAL A 711 6.06 -37.67 -38.09
N ALA A 712 6.29 -36.39 -37.79
CA ALA A 712 5.78 -35.56 -36.71
C ALA A 712 4.37 -34.98 -36.94
N THR A 713 4.00 -34.03 -36.07
CA THR A 713 2.95 -32.97 -36.18
C THR A 713 1.54 -33.37 -35.77
N HIS A 714 0.67 -32.54 -35.19
CA HIS A 714 0.67 -31.30 -34.39
C HIS A 714 -0.84 -31.05 -34.09
N GLU A 715 -1.16 -30.18 -33.13
CA GLU A 715 -2.49 -29.54 -32.89
C GLU A 715 -3.58 -30.42 -32.22
N ARG A 716 -4.26 -30.01 -31.13
CA ARG A 716 -4.45 -28.73 -30.44
C ARG A 716 -4.48 -28.91 -28.92
#